data_AF-A0A5E4Q8M8-F1
#
_entry.id   AF-A0A5E4Q8M8-F1
#
_cell.length_a   1.000
_cell.length_b   1.000
_cell.length_c   1.000
_cell.angle_alpha   90.00
_cell.angle_beta   90.00
_cell.angle_gamma   90.00
#
_symmetry.space_group_name_H-M   'P 1'
#
loop_
_entity.id
_entity.type
_entity.pdbx_description
1 polymer ?
#
loop_
_entity_poly.entity_id
_entity_poly.type
_entity_poly.pdbx_seq_one_letter_code
_entity_poly.pdbx_strand_id
1 'polypeptide(L)'
;MSSNADNEDDSFIIILESSPRPNMDVKFDTIANGVVDIQDTNNIPEEASLSLQSKFSFKDSPSPASMMIASTLVTEDRSMEELQKRFGELLDENVVLKETLKDNNDSMKEQFMLIASCQEDMLQTHKVYREKFDETRELVAKLRRENKKLKDDIALSSLSVSIAESRSGASSAVEFVTSPDDDVVEKLVAQLELVEKQRREVILENEKLTWQKESLEKIADMTTKERDDLKDKIQKIEIEISERFKDEIAKKNVIIKQNEEKIIQLKNQVKAAVIKLADSENVKIPTDEITKRDALIKQYEDKMTLLQNKLKAAHQKILDLEKIPSDEITKRDLMIKQLQDKITRRQDELKAAQIKILDLENIKLEFTRYKAGVGDMIKAYNEQINELKIRLKSVQTTVFQPLRFSVNNDDKTPDSSKYVHNMKLYDQTLKHLADYMNTTTNGTTDSLVQTLEIFTSLQEYKIDTASIEKVRSRLLDAKKLIEQHHTSTVNNVAQVKGVLSIFENIFSDYKELLKMKTEVKVDPASGSVEQLTKALMARGEEVQALQNEVAMLVGHTDDVALLKAQLESFRIDFEAEREGRAQMASERETAQSQLRLLQKEHQVLVKQLDEIRKMNPSVVQTALARVNVTTLKQPTVVQATAASATRVSTTSSAVTSNSGHTTTMAPTKLYKCPKCNQFSTDQYKVMEDHLDYCLDDF
;
A
#
# COMPACT_ATOMS: atom_id res chain seq x y z
N MET A 1 13.30 11.21 -61.30
CA MET A 1 11.91 10.90 -60.92
C MET A 1 11.85 10.99 -59.40
N SER A 2 11.27 12.06 -58.88
CA SER A 2 11.14 12.31 -57.44
C SER A 2 9.93 11.59 -56.91
N SER A 3 10.10 10.81 -55.86
CA SER A 3 9.01 10.32 -55.01
C SER A 3 9.25 10.83 -53.59
N ASN A 4 8.36 11.71 -53.16
CA ASN A 4 8.17 12.15 -51.79
C ASN A 4 7.84 10.93 -50.92
N ALA A 5 8.45 10.86 -49.74
CA ALA A 5 7.96 10.04 -48.64
C ALA A 5 7.63 11.02 -47.51
N ASP A 6 6.33 11.07 -47.19
CA ASP A 6 5.74 11.90 -46.17
C ASP A 6 6.13 11.41 -44.77
N ASN A 7 6.48 12.38 -43.91
CA ASN A 7 6.61 12.23 -42.47
C ASN A 7 5.20 12.20 -41.85
N GLU A 8 4.81 11.09 -41.24
CA GLU A 8 3.71 11.07 -40.27
C GLU A 8 4.30 11.07 -38.86
N ASP A 9 4.34 12.27 -38.26
CA ASP A 9 4.52 12.48 -36.83
C ASP A 9 3.19 12.19 -36.12
N ASP A 10 3.10 11.03 -35.44
CA ASP A 10 2.01 10.70 -34.52
C ASP A 10 2.10 11.58 -33.26
N SER A 11 1.46 12.74 -33.33
CA SER A 11 1.19 13.61 -32.19
C SER A 11 0.02 13.05 -31.38
N PHE A 12 0.32 12.38 -30.26
CA PHE A 12 -0.70 11.97 -29.29
C PHE A 12 -1.24 13.19 -28.53
N ILE A 13 -2.45 13.61 -28.89
CA ILE A 13 -3.28 14.55 -28.10
C ILE A 13 -3.92 13.75 -26.96
N ILE A 14 -3.52 14.04 -25.72
CA ILE A 14 -4.21 13.56 -24.52
C ILE A 14 -5.43 14.43 -24.28
N ILE A 15 -6.63 13.90 -24.54
CA ILE A 15 -7.89 14.51 -24.11
C ILE A 15 -8.09 14.14 -22.64
N LEU A 16 -7.86 15.10 -21.74
CA LEU A 16 -8.27 15.00 -20.34
C LEU A 16 -9.76 15.33 -20.24
N GLU A 17 -10.59 14.32 -20.02
CA GLU A 17 -11.99 14.49 -19.63
C GLU A 17 -12.06 15.28 -18.31
N SER A 18 -12.50 16.53 -18.42
CA SER A 18 -12.73 17.43 -17.30
C SER A 18 -14.17 17.24 -16.82
N SER A 19 -14.33 16.72 -15.60
CA SER A 19 -15.60 16.66 -14.88
C SER A 19 -16.19 18.08 -14.67
N PRO A 20 -17.52 18.28 -14.82
CA PRO A 20 -18.11 19.61 -14.91
C PRO A 20 -18.19 20.30 -13.54
N ARG A 21 -17.59 21.49 -13.43
CA ARG A 21 -17.87 22.48 -12.38
C ARG A 21 -18.42 23.77 -13.00
N PRO A 22 -19.26 24.52 -12.27
CA PRO A 22 -20.16 25.51 -12.85
C PRO A 22 -19.43 26.81 -13.24
N ASN A 23 -19.87 27.34 -14.38
CA ASN A 23 -19.49 28.59 -15.01
C ASN A 23 -19.31 29.78 -14.04
N MET A 24 -18.11 30.34 -14.05
CA MET A 24 -17.88 31.78 -13.87
C MET A 24 -17.16 32.26 -15.12
N ASP A 25 -17.93 32.88 -16.00
CA ASP A 25 -17.54 33.40 -17.30
C ASP A 25 -16.74 34.70 -17.09
N VAL A 26 -15.41 34.63 -17.26
CA VAL A 26 -14.53 35.79 -17.29
C VAL A 26 -13.81 35.79 -18.63
N LYS A 27 -14.30 36.63 -19.55
CA LYS A 27 -13.67 36.92 -20.84
C LYS A 27 -12.30 37.55 -20.60
N PHE A 28 -11.26 36.93 -21.14
CA PHE A 28 -9.98 37.57 -21.40
C PHE A 28 -9.70 37.56 -22.90
N ASP A 29 -9.52 38.75 -23.44
CA ASP A 29 -9.22 38.99 -24.84
C ASP A 29 -7.80 38.53 -25.21
N THR A 30 -7.73 38.10 -26.46
CA THR A 30 -6.58 37.59 -27.20
C THR A 30 -5.45 38.61 -27.31
N ILE A 31 -4.23 38.23 -26.88
CA ILE A 31 -2.99 38.85 -27.39
C ILE A 31 -2.05 37.74 -27.86
N ALA A 32 -1.63 37.90 -29.11
CA ALA A 32 -0.82 36.99 -29.89
C ALA A 32 0.67 37.03 -29.53
N ASN A 33 1.31 35.88 -29.75
CA ASN A 33 2.70 35.66 -30.17
C ASN A 33 3.82 36.52 -29.55
N GLY A 34 4.61 35.89 -28.69
CA GLY A 34 5.94 36.34 -28.34
C GLY A 34 6.69 35.29 -27.52
N VAL A 35 7.69 34.66 -28.16
CA VAL A 35 8.71 33.84 -27.50
C VAL A 35 9.43 34.73 -26.47
N VAL A 36 9.39 34.37 -25.18
CA VAL A 36 10.21 35.02 -24.16
C VAL A 36 10.87 33.95 -23.28
N ASP A 37 12.20 34.05 -23.29
CA ASP A 37 13.21 33.35 -22.52
C ASP A 37 13.01 33.60 -21.01
N ILE A 38 13.01 32.54 -20.19
CA ILE A 38 12.82 32.64 -18.73
C ILE A 38 14.16 32.44 -18.05
N GLN A 39 14.83 33.55 -17.75
CA GLN A 39 15.80 33.67 -16.66
C GLN A 39 15.32 34.79 -15.72
N ASP A 40 15.54 34.60 -14.42
CA ASP A 40 15.21 35.47 -13.28
C ASP A 40 13.77 35.47 -12.72
N THR A 41 13.49 34.49 -11.85
CA THR A 41 12.38 34.56 -10.88
C THR A 41 12.87 35.15 -9.55
N ASN A 42 12.94 36.48 -9.47
CA ASN A 42 13.11 37.21 -8.20
C ASN A 42 12.32 38.54 -8.15
N ASN A 43 11.21 38.65 -8.89
CA ASN A 43 10.32 39.80 -8.80
C ASN A 43 8.87 39.34 -8.72
N ILE A 44 8.34 39.29 -7.49
CA ILE A 44 6.91 39.21 -7.24
C ILE A 44 6.30 40.57 -7.65
N PRO A 45 5.21 40.62 -8.44
CA PRO A 45 4.63 41.88 -8.92
C PRO A 45 4.11 42.73 -7.76
N GLU A 46 4.47 44.02 -7.77
CA GLU A 46 4.06 45.04 -6.79
C GLU A 46 2.52 45.23 -6.70
N GLU A 47 1.78 44.78 -7.71
CA GLU A 47 0.31 44.73 -7.67
C GLU A 47 -0.25 43.66 -6.71
N ALA A 48 0.47 42.56 -6.49
CA ALA A 48 0.06 41.54 -5.52
C ALA A 48 0.26 42.01 -4.07
N SER A 49 1.30 42.83 -3.81
CA SER A 49 1.56 43.39 -2.47
C SER A 49 0.61 44.54 -2.11
N LEU A 50 0.16 45.33 -3.09
CA LEU A 50 -0.82 46.41 -2.86
C LEU A 50 -2.23 45.91 -2.55
N SER A 51 -2.63 44.75 -3.09
CA SER A 51 -3.95 44.14 -2.79
C SER A 51 -4.09 43.60 -1.36
N LEU A 52 -2.96 43.28 -0.70
CA LEU A 52 -2.91 42.84 0.69
C LEU A 52 -2.80 43.99 1.69
N GLN A 53 -2.24 45.14 1.29
CA GLN A 53 -2.13 46.32 2.16
C GLN A 53 -3.41 47.18 2.21
N SER A 54 -4.31 47.10 1.23
CA SER A 54 -5.45 48.03 1.12
C SER A 54 -6.68 47.69 1.99
N LYS A 55 -6.61 46.71 2.92
CA LYS A 55 -7.78 46.30 3.73
C LYS A 55 -7.66 46.43 5.25
N PHE A 56 -6.57 46.98 5.77
CA PHE A 56 -6.43 47.23 7.21
C PHE A 56 -5.98 48.67 7.51
N SER A 57 -6.76 49.66 7.06
CA SER A 57 -6.69 51.00 7.68
C SER A 57 -7.47 50.98 8.99
N PHE A 58 -6.79 50.60 10.08
CA PHE A 58 -7.26 50.76 11.46
C PHE A 58 -7.32 52.27 11.79
N LYS A 59 -8.38 52.96 11.38
CA LYS A 59 -8.74 54.27 11.90
C LYS A 59 -10.14 54.21 12.51
N ASP A 60 -10.13 54.02 13.83
CA ASP A 60 -11.01 54.64 14.83
C ASP A 60 -12.53 54.59 14.65
N SER A 61 -13.08 53.44 14.23
CA SER A 61 -14.45 53.11 14.62
C SER A 61 -14.52 51.68 15.17
N PRO A 62 -14.95 51.48 16.43
CA PRO A 62 -15.13 50.14 16.95
C PRO A 62 -16.17 49.42 16.09
N SER A 63 -15.79 48.23 15.61
CA SER A 63 -16.67 47.36 14.83
C SER A 63 -18.05 47.23 15.49
N PRO A 64 -19.15 47.21 14.72
CA PRO A 64 -20.50 46.98 15.25
C PRO A 64 -20.61 45.74 16.15
N ALA A 65 -19.77 44.72 15.91
CA ALA A 65 -19.67 43.54 16.76
C ALA A 65 -19.05 43.84 18.14
N SER A 66 -18.01 44.70 18.20
CA SER A 66 -17.44 45.16 19.47
C SER A 66 -18.42 46.02 20.26
N MET A 67 -19.25 46.84 19.59
CA MET A 67 -20.31 47.62 20.24
C MET A 67 -21.44 46.74 20.80
N MET A 68 -21.82 45.66 20.11
CA MET A 68 -22.83 44.73 20.63
C MET A 68 -22.34 43.97 21.87
N ILE A 69 -21.07 43.55 21.91
CA ILE A 69 -20.49 42.85 23.07
C ILE A 69 -20.37 43.79 24.28
N ALA A 70 -20.00 45.05 24.05
CA ALA A 70 -19.99 46.06 25.11
C ALA A 70 -21.41 46.34 25.66
N SER A 71 -22.43 46.31 24.80
CA SER A 71 -23.83 46.54 25.22
C SER A 71 -24.40 45.38 26.04
N THR A 72 -24.05 44.13 25.75
CA THR A 72 -24.49 42.97 26.55
C THR A 72 -23.77 42.83 27.89
N LEU A 73 -22.56 43.37 28.02
CA LEU A 73 -21.83 43.40 29.29
C LEU A 73 -22.38 44.40 30.32
N VAL A 74 -23.12 45.44 29.87
CA VAL A 74 -23.59 46.54 30.73
C VAL A 74 -25.03 46.32 31.23
N THR A 75 -25.79 45.37 30.67
CA THR A 75 -27.21 45.17 30.99
C THR A 75 -27.49 44.24 32.19
N GLU A 76 -26.47 43.65 32.80
CA GLU A 76 -26.63 42.82 33.99
C GLU A 76 -26.17 43.60 35.23
N ASP A 77 -26.98 43.64 36.31
CA ASP A 77 -26.70 44.26 37.62
C ASP A 77 -25.51 43.60 38.37
N ARG A 78 -24.37 43.40 37.69
CA ARG A 78 -23.15 42.85 38.26
C ARG A 78 -22.36 43.97 38.93
N SER A 79 -21.70 43.65 40.04
CA SER A 79 -20.84 44.62 40.70
C SER A 79 -19.69 45.03 39.77
N MET A 80 -19.23 46.28 39.90
CA MET A 80 -18.10 46.80 39.12
C MET A 80 -16.87 45.88 39.19
N GLU A 81 -16.68 45.20 40.32
CA GLU A 81 -15.57 44.28 40.58
C GLU A 81 -15.68 42.97 39.77
N GLU A 82 -16.89 42.41 39.63
CA GLU A 82 -17.13 41.25 38.76
C GLU A 82 -16.97 41.60 37.28
N LEU A 83 -17.38 42.80 36.89
CA LEU A 83 -17.25 43.31 35.54
C LEU A 83 -15.77 43.51 35.19
N GLN A 84 -14.98 44.08 36.11
CA GLN A 84 -13.53 44.24 35.95
C GLN A 84 -12.80 42.89 35.89
N LYS A 85 -13.19 41.93 36.73
CA LYS A 85 -12.66 40.56 36.68
C LYS A 85 -12.97 39.88 35.35
N ARG A 86 -14.22 39.97 34.88
CA ARG A 86 -14.63 39.36 33.60
C ARG A 86 -13.92 40.00 32.42
N PHE A 87 -13.69 41.31 32.48
CA PHE A 87 -12.89 42.02 31.48
C PHE A 87 -11.44 41.54 31.48
N GLY A 88 -10.85 41.29 32.65
CA GLY A 88 -9.53 40.67 32.79
C GLY A 88 -9.47 39.27 32.15
N GLU A 89 -10.43 38.39 32.48
CA GLU A 89 -10.52 37.05 31.88
C GLU A 89 -10.66 37.10 30.35
N LEU A 90 -11.45 38.04 29.82
CA LEU A 90 -11.61 38.23 28.37
C LEU A 90 -10.33 38.74 27.71
N LEU A 91 -9.55 39.60 28.38
CA LEU A 91 -8.25 40.04 27.88
C LEU A 91 -7.25 38.88 27.85
N ASP A 92 -7.20 38.07 28.90
CA ASP A 92 -6.34 36.88 28.95
C ASP A 92 -6.71 35.85 27.89
N GLU A 93 -8.01 35.58 27.70
CA GLU A 93 -8.51 34.71 26.63
C GLU A 93 -8.15 35.26 25.25
N ASN A 94 -8.23 36.58 25.05
CA ASN A 94 -7.82 37.22 23.80
C ASN A 94 -6.32 37.04 23.53
N VAL A 95 -5.47 37.13 24.55
CA VAL A 95 -4.03 36.89 24.44
C VAL A 95 -3.75 35.44 24.05
N VAL A 96 -4.38 34.47 24.71
CA VAL A 96 -4.22 33.04 24.40
C VAL A 96 -4.70 32.73 22.98
N LEU A 97 -5.83 33.29 22.56
CA LEU A 97 -6.34 33.12 21.20
C LEU A 97 -5.37 33.72 20.17
N LYS A 98 -4.79 34.90 20.45
CA LYS A 98 -3.83 35.55 19.57
C LYS A 98 -2.54 34.74 19.43
N GLU A 99 -2.06 34.15 20.51
CA GLU A 99 -0.89 33.26 20.51
C GLU A 99 -1.17 31.96 19.77
N THR A 100 -2.31 31.31 20.04
CA THR A 100 -2.74 30.09 19.33
C THR A 100 -2.90 30.32 17.82
N LEU A 101 -3.40 31.50 17.43
CA LEU A 101 -3.59 31.86 16.01
C LEU A 101 -2.25 32.19 15.34
N LYS A 102 -1.29 32.75 16.09
CA LYS A 102 0.10 32.92 15.63
C LYS A 102 0.77 31.56 15.42
N ASP A 103 0.67 30.64 16.38
CA ASP A 103 1.26 29.30 16.28
C ASP A 103 0.67 28.50 15.11
N ASN A 104 -0.65 28.58 14.89
CA ASN A 104 -1.27 27.98 13.70
C ASN A 104 -0.76 28.60 12.40
N ASN A 105 -0.59 29.91 12.33
CA ASN A 105 -0.04 30.58 11.15
C ASN A 105 1.41 30.19 10.89
N ASP A 106 2.23 30.07 11.93
CA ASP A 106 3.64 29.66 11.79
C ASP A 106 3.72 28.17 11.39
N SER A 107 2.88 27.29 11.97
CA SER A 107 2.76 25.90 11.55
C SER A 107 2.31 25.75 10.09
N MET A 108 1.31 26.52 9.64
CA MET A 108 0.92 26.52 8.22
C MET A 108 2.06 26.98 7.31
N LYS A 109 2.82 28.02 7.70
CA LYS A 109 3.99 28.47 6.93
C LYS A 109 5.05 27.38 6.79
N GLU A 110 5.33 26.65 7.87
CA GLU A 110 6.26 25.50 7.83
C GLU A 110 5.74 24.40 6.89
N GLN A 111 4.44 24.09 6.93
CA GLN A 111 3.84 23.13 5.99
C GLN A 111 3.93 23.61 4.53
N PHE A 112 3.68 24.89 4.26
CA PHE A 112 3.84 25.47 2.92
C PHE A 112 5.29 25.40 2.44
N MET A 113 6.26 25.70 3.30
CA MET A 113 7.69 25.57 2.99
C MET A 113 8.08 24.12 2.67
N LEU A 114 7.56 23.15 3.42
CA LEU A 114 7.81 21.73 3.18
C LEU A 114 7.22 21.27 1.84
N ILE A 115 6.00 21.70 1.51
CA ILE A 115 5.36 21.41 0.22
C ILE A 115 6.17 22.04 -0.93
N ALA A 116 6.59 23.29 -0.80
CA ALA A 116 7.40 23.98 -1.80
C ALA A 116 8.75 23.28 -2.03
N SER A 117 9.46 22.90 -0.96
CA SER A 117 10.70 22.12 -1.05
C SER A 117 10.48 20.78 -1.76
N CYS A 118 9.37 20.11 -1.47
CA CYS A 118 9.07 18.82 -2.08
C CYS A 118 8.72 18.94 -3.58
N GLN A 119 8.05 20.04 -3.97
CA GLN A 119 7.80 20.35 -5.38
C GLN A 119 9.10 20.65 -6.13
N GLU A 120 10.03 21.38 -5.50
CA GLU A 120 11.36 21.66 -6.06
C GLU A 120 12.16 20.37 -6.28
N ASP A 121 12.22 19.48 -5.28
CA ASP A 121 12.91 18.19 -5.37
C ASP A 121 12.35 17.30 -6.49
N MET A 122 11.03 17.31 -6.67
CA MET A 122 10.36 16.60 -7.75
C MET A 122 10.74 17.17 -9.13
N LEU A 123 10.72 18.49 -9.28
CA LEU A 123 11.14 19.17 -10.52
C LEU A 123 12.61 18.89 -10.84
N GLN A 124 13.48 18.92 -9.82
CA GLN A 124 14.90 18.63 -9.97
C GLN A 124 15.13 17.17 -10.36
N THR A 125 14.38 16.23 -9.79
CA THR A 125 14.42 14.81 -10.17
C THR A 125 13.99 14.61 -11.62
N HIS A 126 12.89 15.25 -12.05
CA HIS A 126 12.45 15.22 -13.44
C HIS A 126 13.48 15.82 -14.40
N LYS A 127 14.15 16.91 -13.99
CA LYS A 127 15.23 17.53 -14.76
C LYS A 127 16.41 16.56 -14.95
N VAL A 128 16.86 15.91 -13.88
CA VAL A 128 17.94 14.90 -13.95
C VAL A 128 17.56 13.71 -14.82
N TYR A 129 16.31 13.22 -14.73
CA TYR A 129 15.85 12.14 -15.60
C TYR A 129 15.81 12.54 -17.07
N ARG A 130 15.40 13.77 -17.37
CA ARG A 130 15.42 14.33 -18.73
C ARG A 130 16.86 14.41 -19.25
N GLU A 131 17.78 14.95 -18.47
CA GLU A 131 19.21 15.03 -18.84
C GLU A 131 19.80 13.64 -19.14
N LYS A 132 19.57 12.65 -18.26
CA LYS A 132 20.02 11.27 -18.49
C LYS A 132 19.39 10.64 -19.73
N PHE A 133 18.14 10.97 -20.01
CA PHE A 133 17.46 10.48 -21.20
C PHE A 133 18.06 11.08 -22.48
N ASP A 134 18.37 12.37 -22.46
CA ASP A 134 19.04 13.04 -23.57
C ASP A 134 20.47 12.52 -23.77
N GLU A 135 21.24 12.28 -22.69
CA GLU A 135 22.56 11.62 -22.75
C GLU A 135 22.47 10.21 -23.36
N THR A 136 21.46 9.43 -22.95
CA THR A 136 21.24 8.08 -23.49
C THR A 136 20.88 8.14 -24.97
N ARG A 137 20.02 9.09 -25.37
CA ARG A 137 19.65 9.33 -26.77
C ARG A 137 20.86 9.72 -27.61
N GLU A 138 21.74 10.58 -27.09
CA GLU A 138 22.98 10.96 -27.76
C GLU A 138 23.94 9.78 -27.91
N LEU A 139 24.08 8.95 -26.87
CA LEU A 139 24.91 7.74 -26.92
C LEU A 139 24.41 6.75 -27.96
N VAL A 140 23.09 6.51 -28.03
CA VAL A 140 22.47 5.67 -29.06
C VAL A 140 22.71 6.25 -30.46
N ALA A 141 22.56 7.56 -30.64
CA ALA A 141 22.85 8.22 -31.91
C ALA A 141 24.33 8.09 -32.31
N LYS A 142 25.26 8.13 -31.33
CA LYS A 142 26.69 7.89 -31.56
C LYS A 142 26.96 6.45 -31.97
N LEU A 143 26.40 5.47 -31.28
CA LEU A 143 26.53 4.06 -31.62
C LEU A 143 25.95 3.74 -33.00
N ARG A 144 24.83 4.35 -33.38
CA ARG A 144 24.27 4.22 -34.74
C ARG A 144 25.21 4.78 -35.81
N ARG A 145 25.86 5.93 -35.56
CA ARG A 145 26.87 6.50 -36.46
C ARG A 145 28.11 5.61 -36.57
N GLU A 146 28.61 5.07 -35.45
CA GLU A 146 29.75 4.16 -35.43
C GLU A 146 29.43 2.85 -36.16
N ASN A 147 28.26 2.26 -35.93
CA ASN A 147 27.80 1.07 -36.66
C ASN A 147 27.68 1.32 -38.15
N LYS A 148 27.14 2.48 -38.56
CA LYS A 148 27.08 2.85 -39.98
C LYS A 148 28.48 2.92 -40.58
N LYS A 149 29.42 3.59 -39.90
CA LYS A 149 30.81 3.70 -40.33
C LYS A 149 31.49 2.33 -40.46
N LEU A 150 31.30 1.45 -39.47
CA LEU A 150 31.85 0.09 -39.51
C LEU A 150 31.27 -0.73 -40.67
N LYS A 151 29.96 -0.60 -40.95
CA LYS A 151 29.35 -1.22 -42.13
C LYS A 151 29.97 -0.69 -43.43
N ASP A 152 30.17 0.61 -43.55
CA ASP A 152 30.80 1.24 -44.72
C ASP A 152 32.27 0.78 -44.89
N ASP A 153 33.04 0.70 -43.79
CA ASP A 153 34.43 0.24 -43.79
C ASP A 153 34.57 -1.26 -44.18
N ILE A 154 33.64 -2.10 -43.71
CA ILE A 154 33.54 -3.52 -44.12
C ILE A 154 33.19 -3.62 -45.61
N ALA A 155 32.24 -2.83 -46.10
CA ALA A 155 31.86 -2.81 -47.51
C ALA A 155 33.05 -2.40 -48.40
N LEU A 156 33.80 -1.36 -48.03
CA LEU A 156 35.01 -0.94 -48.74
C LEU A 156 36.09 -2.03 -48.74
N SER A 157 36.32 -2.68 -47.59
CA SER A 157 37.29 -3.78 -47.49
C SER A 157 36.88 -4.96 -48.37
N SER A 158 35.60 -5.31 -48.42
CA SER A 158 35.10 -6.41 -49.26
C SER A 158 35.27 -6.15 -50.76
N LEU A 159 35.06 -4.92 -51.22
CA LEU A 159 35.32 -4.54 -52.61
C LEU A 159 36.81 -4.61 -52.99
N SER A 160 37.70 -4.33 -52.05
CA SER A 160 39.15 -4.39 -52.30
C SER A 160 39.67 -5.83 -52.51
N VAL A 161 38.98 -6.83 -51.97
CA VAL A 161 39.33 -8.26 -52.13
C VAL A 161 38.85 -8.80 -53.48
N SER A 162 37.72 -8.33 -54.01
CA SER A 162 37.16 -8.82 -55.28
C SER A 162 37.90 -8.37 -56.55
N ILE A 163 38.79 -7.36 -56.48
CA ILE A 163 39.58 -6.90 -57.64
C ILE A 163 40.85 -7.76 -57.84
N ALA A 164 41.27 -8.55 -56.84
CA ALA A 164 42.47 -9.39 -56.94
C ALA A 164 42.23 -10.79 -57.55
N GLU A 165 40.98 -11.25 -57.69
CA GLU A 165 40.64 -12.62 -58.11
C GLU A 165 39.88 -12.71 -59.45
N SER A 166 40.05 -11.72 -60.33
CA SER A 166 39.56 -11.79 -61.70
C SER A 166 40.49 -12.59 -62.61
N ARG A 167 40.69 -13.88 -62.37
CA ARG A 167 41.15 -14.86 -63.38
C ARG A 167 40.90 -16.30 -62.91
N SER A 168 40.06 -17.00 -63.68
CA SER A 168 39.54 -18.38 -63.49
C SER A 168 38.42 -18.47 -62.45
N GLY A 169 37.25 -19.03 -62.69
CA GLY A 169 36.76 -19.84 -63.79
C GLY A 169 35.74 -20.83 -63.21
N ALA A 170 34.49 -20.71 -63.66
CA ALA A 170 33.41 -21.69 -63.59
C ALA A 170 32.85 -22.13 -62.21
N SER A 171 31.62 -21.69 -61.96
CA SER A 171 30.44 -22.53 -61.67
C SER A 171 30.56 -23.56 -60.55
N SER A 172 30.20 -23.15 -59.32
CA SER A 172 29.63 -24.08 -58.34
C SER A 172 28.53 -23.36 -57.56
N ALA A 173 27.29 -23.67 -57.94
CA ALA A 173 26.08 -23.31 -57.22
C ALA A 173 26.10 -23.95 -55.83
N VAL A 174 26.61 -23.21 -54.85
CA VAL A 174 26.42 -23.48 -53.43
C VAL A 174 25.37 -22.46 -52.99
N GLU A 175 24.15 -22.93 -52.76
CA GLU A 175 23.10 -22.17 -52.07
C GLU A 175 23.66 -21.78 -50.70
N PHE A 176 24.18 -20.56 -50.64
CA PHE A 176 24.57 -19.88 -49.43
C PHE A 176 23.25 -19.63 -48.69
N VAL A 177 22.96 -20.50 -47.71
CA VAL A 177 21.86 -20.35 -46.75
C VAL A 177 21.89 -18.89 -46.29
N THR A 178 20.93 -18.13 -46.77
CA THR A 178 20.78 -16.72 -46.50
C THR A 178 20.77 -16.54 -44.99
N SER A 179 21.56 -15.57 -44.51
CA SER A 179 21.56 -15.19 -43.11
C SER A 179 20.11 -15.01 -42.63
N PRO A 180 19.78 -15.37 -41.39
CA PRO A 180 18.43 -15.18 -40.85
C PRO A 180 17.94 -13.80 -41.25
N ASP A 181 16.79 -13.73 -41.94
CA ASP A 181 16.26 -12.51 -42.54
C ASP A 181 16.40 -11.35 -41.55
N ASP A 182 16.97 -10.22 -41.98
CA ASP A 182 17.16 -9.02 -41.15
C ASP A 182 15.84 -8.61 -40.44
N ASP A 183 14.69 -8.96 -41.03
CA ASP A 183 13.34 -8.83 -40.46
C ASP A 183 13.16 -9.52 -39.09
N VAL A 184 13.81 -10.67 -38.84
CA VAL A 184 13.74 -11.38 -37.55
C VAL A 184 14.54 -10.65 -36.49
N VAL A 185 15.70 -10.11 -36.87
CA VAL A 185 16.53 -9.30 -35.96
C VAL A 185 15.80 -7.99 -35.63
N GLU A 186 15.19 -7.33 -36.61
CA GLU A 186 14.43 -6.10 -36.39
C GLU A 186 13.19 -6.33 -35.51
N LYS A 187 12.46 -7.44 -35.70
CA LYS A 187 11.35 -7.85 -34.81
C LYS A 187 11.80 -8.12 -33.38
N LEU A 188 12.92 -8.82 -33.20
CA LEU A 188 13.47 -9.09 -31.87
C LEU A 188 13.94 -7.80 -31.18
N VAL A 189 14.55 -6.88 -31.91
CA VAL A 189 14.97 -5.56 -31.39
C VAL A 189 13.75 -4.73 -30.99
N ALA A 190 12.71 -4.66 -31.81
CA ALA A 190 11.47 -3.96 -31.50
C ALA A 190 10.74 -4.56 -30.27
N GLN A 191 10.75 -5.89 -30.15
CA GLN A 191 10.18 -6.57 -28.99
C GLN A 191 10.98 -6.30 -27.71
N LEU A 192 12.31 -6.21 -27.81
CA LEU A 192 13.19 -5.89 -26.68
C LEU A 192 13.01 -4.42 -26.24
N GLU A 193 12.88 -3.48 -27.18
CA GLU A 193 12.57 -2.08 -26.89
C GLU A 193 11.20 -1.93 -26.19
N LEU A 194 10.19 -2.69 -26.60
CA LEU A 194 8.87 -2.69 -25.96
C LEU A 194 8.93 -3.20 -24.52
N VAL A 195 9.61 -4.32 -24.27
CA VAL A 195 9.82 -4.87 -22.93
C VAL A 195 10.60 -3.89 -22.05
N GLU A 196 11.61 -3.22 -22.60
CA GLU A 196 12.38 -2.23 -21.86
C GLU A 196 11.55 -0.99 -21.53
N LYS A 197 10.67 -0.54 -22.44
CA LYS A 197 9.72 0.53 -22.20
C LYS A 197 8.74 0.18 -21.06
N GLN A 198 8.14 -1.01 -21.11
CA GLN A 198 7.26 -1.51 -20.04
C GLN A 198 7.99 -1.61 -18.70
N ARG A 199 9.24 -2.11 -18.69
CA ARG A 199 10.05 -2.17 -17.48
C ARG A 199 10.31 -0.79 -16.88
N ARG A 200 10.58 0.23 -17.69
CA ARG A 200 10.78 1.62 -17.22
C ARG A 200 9.50 2.20 -16.64
N GLU A 201 8.34 1.91 -17.24
CA GLU A 201 7.04 2.34 -16.74
C GLU A 201 6.74 1.75 -15.35
N VAL A 202 6.98 0.44 -15.16
CA VAL A 202 6.83 -0.22 -13.86
C VAL A 202 7.80 0.33 -12.80
N ILE A 203 9.02 0.73 -13.18
CA ILE A 203 9.98 1.37 -12.27
C ILE A 203 9.45 2.75 -11.83
N LEU A 204 9.01 3.59 -12.76
CA LEU A 204 8.45 4.90 -12.46
C LEU A 204 7.20 4.79 -11.58
N GLU A 205 6.34 3.82 -11.84
CA GLU A 205 5.15 3.58 -11.03
C GLU A 205 5.49 3.11 -9.61
N ASN A 206 6.49 2.24 -9.44
CA ASN A 206 7.00 1.85 -8.12
C ASN A 206 7.64 3.01 -7.36
N GLU A 207 8.40 3.89 -8.03
CA GLU A 207 8.96 5.09 -7.40
C GLU A 207 7.84 6.03 -6.93
N LYS A 208 6.81 6.24 -7.76
CA LYS A 208 5.61 7.01 -7.41
C LYS A 208 4.89 6.41 -6.19
N LEU A 209 4.70 5.09 -6.16
CA LEU A 209 4.08 4.39 -5.02
C LEU A 209 4.93 4.50 -3.74
N THR A 210 6.26 4.41 -3.88
CA THR A 210 7.19 4.57 -2.75
C THR A 210 7.08 5.97 -2.16
N TRP A 211 7.05 7.00 -3.01
CA TRP A 211 6.88 8.40 -2.57
C TRP A 211 5.51 8.64 -1.92
N GLN A 212 4.43 8.08 -2.48
CA GLN A 212 3.10 8.14 -1.88
C GLN A 212 3.08 7.48 -0.50
N LYS A 213 3.78 6.35 -0.33
CA LYS A 213 3.90 5.67 0.96
C LYS A 213 4.63 6.53 1.99
N GLU A 214 5.78 7.11 1.65
CA GLU A 214 6.53 7.99 2.57
C GLU A 214 5.74 9.26 2.95
N SER A 215 5.01 9.83 2.00
CA SER A 215 4.12 10.97 2.26
C SER A 215 3.00 10.60 3.24
N LEU A 216 2.36 9.44 3.04
CA LEU A 216 1.31 8.94 3.93
C LEU A 216 1.83 8.62 5.33
N GLU A 217 3.05 8.08 5.44
CA GLU A 217 3.69 7.79 6.73
C GLU A 217 3.93 9.09 7.53
N LYS A 218 4.45 10.14 6.89
CA LYS A 218 4.59 11.47 7.53
C LYS A 218 3.26 12.07 7.99
N ILE A 219 2.21 11.93 7.17
CA ILE A 219 0.86 12.40 7.55
C ILE A 219 0.33 11.59 8.74
N ALA A 220 0.54 10.27 8.77
CA ALA A 220 0.13 9.41 9.87
C ALA A 220 0.84 9.77 11.18
N ASP A 221 2.16 10.01 11.14
CA ASP A 221 2.94 10.44 12.31
C ASP A 221 2.48 11.79 12.85
N MET A 222 2.26 12.77 11.96
CA MET A 222 1.76 14.09 12.34
C MET A 222 0.35 14.01 12.96
N THR A 223 -0.54 13.21 12.36
CA THR A 223 -1.90 12.99 12.88
C THR A 223 -1.89 12.26 14.24
N THR A 224 -0.96 11.32 14.42
CA THR A 224 -0.79 10.58 15.68
C THR A 224 -0.32 11.52 16.80
N LYS A 225 0.65 12.39 16.50
CA LYS A 225 1.13 13.41 17.43
C LYS A 225 0.04 14.41 17.83
N GLU A 226 -0.71 14.94 16.85
CA GLU A 226 -1.84 15.85 17.13
C GLU A 226 -2.92 15.20 18.00
N ARG A 227 -3.23 13.93 17.76
CA ARG A 227 -4.18 13.16 18.57
C ARG A 227 -3.70 13.03 20.01
N ASP A 228 -2.42 12.74 20.20
CA ASP A 228 -1.83 12.58 21.53
C ASP A 228 -1.78 13.92 22.28
N ASP A 229 -1.43 15.02 21.60
CA ASP A 229 -1.48 16.38 22.16
C ASP A 229 -2.92 16.79 22.57
N LEU A 230 -3.93 16.44 21.75
CA LEU A 230 -5.33 16.69 22.08
C LEU A 230 -5.81 15.85 23.26
N LYS A 231 -5.34 14.60 23.36
CA LYS A 231 -5.67 13.71 24.47
C LYS A 231 -5.12 14.27 25.79
N ASP A 232 -3.90 14.77 25.78
CA ASP A 232 -3.27 15.39 26.96
C ASP A 232 -4.00 16.69 27.36
N LYS A 233 -4.41 17.52 26.39
CA LYS A 233 -5.23 18.71 26.64
C LYS A 233 -6.59 18.37 27.25
N ILE A 234 -7.28 17.35 26.75
CA ILE A 234 -8.55 16.88 27.31
C ILE A 234 -8.34 16.41 28.75
N GLN A 235 -7.33 15.58 29.01
CA GLN A 235 -7.03 15.08 30.34
C GLN A 235 -6.72 16.22 31.33
N LYS A 236 -6.00 17.25 30.88
CA LYS A 236 -5.73 18.46 31.68
C LYS A 236 -7.02 19.21 32.03
N ILE A 237 -7.91 19.43 31.06
CA ILE A 237 -9.20 20.11 31.28
C ILE A 237 -10.09 19.29 32.23
N GLU A 238 -10.12 17.97 32.09
CA GLU A 238 -10.89 17.09 32.99
C GLU A 238 -10.40 17.21 34.45
N ILE A 239 -9.08 17.28 34.67
CA ILE A 239 -8.50 17.49 36.00
C ILE A 239 -8.90 18.87 36.54
N GLU A 240 -8.74 19.94 35.75
CA GLU A 240 -9.10 21.30 36.16
C GLU A 240 -10.59 21.45 36.51
N ILE A 241 -11.49 20.83 35.73
CA ILE A 241 -12.94 20.82 36.01
C ILE A 241 -13.22 20.07 37.31
N SER A 242 -12.62 18.90 37.49
CA SER A 242 -12.76 18.10 38.72
C SER A 242 -12.29 18.86 39.96
N GLU A 243 -11.17 19.59 39.88
CA GLU A 243 -10.66 20.43 40.97
C GLU A 243 -11.60 21.60 41.28
N ARG A 244 -12.08 22.33 40.27
CA ARG A 244 -13.05 23.42 40.49
C ARG A 244 -14.34 22.92 41.16
N PHE A 245 -14.87 21.78 40.73
CA PHE A 245 -16.06 21.21 41.36
C PHE A 245 -15.81 20.78 42.80
N LYS A 246 -14.64 20.18 43.10
CA LYS A 246 -14.27 19.84 44.49
C LYS A 246 -14.21 21.09 45.38
N ASP A 247 -13.62 22.16 44.89
CA ASP A 247 -13.51 23.43 45.63
C ASP A 247 -14.88 24.08 45.86
N GLU A 248 -15.76 24.06 44.85
CA GLU A 248 -17.10 24.63 44.97
C GLU A 248 -17.98 23.81 45.94
N ILE A 249 -17.89 22.48 45.89
CA ILE A 249 -18.55 21.58 46.85
C ILE A 249 -18.01 21.83 48.26
N ALA A 250 -16.69 21.97 48.43
CA ALA A 250 -16.09 22.26 49.73
C ALA A 250 -16.60 23.60 50.31
N LYS A 251 -16.66 24.65 49.49
CA LYS A 251 -17.22 25.97 49.89
C LYS A 251 -18.69 25.86 50.31
N LYS A 252 -19.52 25.17 49.53
CA LYS A 252 -20.95 24.97 49.87
C LYS A 252 -21.10 24.17 51.17
N ASN A 253 -20.28 23.14 51.38
CA ASN A 253 -20.29 22.33 52.60
C ASN A 253 -19.94 23.15 53.86
N VAL A 254 -19.00 24.09 53.76
CA VAL A 254 -18.68 25.02 54.87
C VAL A 254 -19.88 25.89 55.22
N ILE A 255 -20.56 26.45 54.21
CA ILE A 255 -21.76 27.29 54.41
C ILE A 255 -22.89 26.48 55.05
N ILE A 256 -23.10 25.24 54.60
CA ILE A 256 -24.09 24.33 55.18
C ILE A 256 -23.80 24.10 56.66
N LYS A 257 -22.56 23.73 57.02
CA LYS A 257 -22.16 23.53 58.43
C LYS A 257 -22.38 24.77 59.30
N GLN A 258 -21.99 25.95 58.81
CA GLN A 258 -22.21 27.21 59.55
C GLN A 258 -23.71 27.50 59.78
N ASN A 259 -24.56 27.15 58.82
CA ASN A 259 -26.01 27.33 58.97
C ASN A 259 -26.60 26.29 59.94
N GLU A 260 -26.14 25.05 59.92
CA GLU A 260 -26.53 24.02 60.89
C GLU A 260 -26.17 24.42 62.32
N GLU A 261 -24.95 24.92 62.54
CA GLU A 261 -24.50 25.42 63.85
C GLU A 261 -25.36 26.58 64.37
N LYS A 262 -25.70 27.54 63.50
CA LYS A 262 -26.60 28.65 63.85
C LYS A 262 -28.00 28.16 64.23
N ILE A 263 -28.54 27.17 63.50
CA ILE A 263 -29.84 26.56 63.83
C ILE A 263 -29.79 25.89 65.21
N ILE A 264 -28.71 25.17 65.52
CA ILE A 264 -28.52 24.54 66.83
C ILE A 264 -28.44 25.59 67.94
N GLN A 265 -27.65 26.66 67.75
CA GLN A 265 -27.58 27.76 68.72
C GLN A 265 -28.94 28.40 68.99
N LEU A 266 -29.70 28.70 67.93
CA LEU A 266 -31.04 29.30 68.07
C LEU A 266 -32.01 28.36 68.79
N LYS A 267 -32.00 27.06 68.47
CA LYS A 267 -32.81 26.06 69.20
C LYS A 267 -32.46 26.03 70.69
N ASN A 268 -31.18 26.09 71.04
CA ASN A 268 -30.74 26.09 72.42
C ASN A 268 -31.14 27.39 73.16
N GLN A 269 -31.06 28.55 72.49
CA GLN A 269 -31.52 29.83 73.05
C GLN A 269 -33.02 29.82 73.33
N VAL A 270 -33.83 29.32 72.39
CA VAL A 270 -35.29 29.17 72.56
C VAL A 270 -35.57 28.23 73.73
N LYS A 271 -34.90 27.07 73.80
CA LYS A 271 -35.09 26.11 74.90
C LYS A 271 -34.73 26.72 76.26
N ALA A 272 -33.64 27.49 76.35
CA ALA A 272 -33.24 28.18 77.57
C ALA A 272 -34.25 29.27 77.98
N ALA A 273 -34.80 30.01 77.01
CA ALA A 273 -35.85 30.99 77.27
C ALA A 273 -37.13 30.33 77.80
N VAL A 274 -37.53 29.18 77.23
CA VAL A 274 -38.69 28.40 77.70
C VAL A 274 -38.48 27.87 79.12
N ILE A 275 -37.30 27.35 79.46
CA ILE A 275 -37.00 26.87 80.82
C ILE A 275 -37.06 28.01 81.84
N LYS A 276 -36.46 29.17 81.54
CA LYS A 276 -36.54 30.36 82.41
C LYS A 276 -37.97 30.85 82.65
N LEU A 277 -38.89 30.59 81.70
CA LEU A 277 -40.30 30.90 81.86
C LEU A 277 -41.01 29.90 82.77
N ALA A 278 -40.71 28.61 82.63
CA ALA A 278 -41.27 27.55 83.48
C ALA A 278 -40.87 27.70 84.97
N ASP A 279 -39.64 28.13 85.25
CA ASP A 279 -39.16 28.32 86.63
C ASP A 279 -39.78 29.54 87.35
N SER A 280 -40.59 30.36 86.66
CA SER A 280 -41.26 31.55 87.23
C SER A 280 -42.71 31.32 87.70
N GLU A 281 -43.18 30.07 87.75
CA GLU A 281 -44.57 29.66 88.03
C GLU A 281 -45.10 29.88 89.47
N ASN A 282 -44.35 30.53 90.37
CA ASN A 282 -44.79 30.73 91.77
C ASN A 282 -44.80 32.18 92.29
N VAL A 283 -44.79 33.18 91.41
CA VAL A 283 -44.93 34.59 91.79
C VAL A 283 -46.07 35.20 90.97
N LYS A 284 -47.02 35.92 91.61
CA LYS A 284 -48.05 36.69 90.91
C LYS A 284 -47.37 37.76 90.06
N ILE A 285 -47.19 37.46 88.78
CA ILE A 285 -46.51 38.31 87.81
C ILE A 285 -47.39 39.54 87.53
N PRO A 286 -46.88 40.77 87.72
CA PRO A 286 -47.59 42.00 87.34
C PRO A 286 -47.90 42.01 85.84
N THR A 287 -49.08 42.47 85.46
CA THR A 287 -49.60 42.49 84.09
C THR A 287 -48.66 43.18 83.08
N ASP A 288 -47.81 44.09 83.55
CA ASP A 288 -46.81 44.80 82.75
C ASP A 288 -45.59 43.94 82.36
N GLU A 289 -45.29 42.88 83.12
CA GLU A 289 -44.26 41.91 82.75
C GLU A 289 -44.77 40.85 81.77
N ILE A 290 -46.07 40.53 81.81
CA ILE A 290 -46.71 39.62 80.85
C ILE A 290 -46.71 40.27 79.46
N THR A 291 -47.05 41.56 79.38
CA THR A 291 -47.00 42.29 78.09
C THR A 291 -45.57 42.42 77.53
N LYS A 292 -44.55 42.59 78.38
CA LYS A 292 -43.14 42.52 77.93
C LYS A 292 -42.73 41.12 77.46
N ARG A 293 -43.21 40.06 78.14
CA ARG A 293 -42.97 38.66 77.74
C ARG A 293 -43.62 38.36 76.40
N ASP A 294 -44.87 38.77 76.20
CA ASP A 294 -45.60 38.57 74.95
C ASP A 294 -44.95 39.34 73.79
N ALA A 295 -44.45 40.56 74.05
CA ALA A 295 -43.68 41.31 73.06
C ALA A 295 -42.37 40.62 72.67
N LEU A 296 -41.67 40.00 73.63
CA LEU A 296 -40.42 39.28 73.38
C LEU A 296 -40.65 37.95 72.65
N ILE A 297 -41.69 37.19 73.04
CA ILE A 297 -42.11 35.97 72.35
C ILE A 297 -42.46 36.29 70.90
N LYS A 298 -43.27 37.34 70.69
CA LYS A 298 -43.62 37.82 69.35
C LYS A 298 -42.38 38.23 68.54
N GLN A 299 -41.40 38.90 69.16
CA GLN A 299 -40.14 39.25 68.51
C GLN A 299 -39.33 38.00 68.07
N TYR A 300 -39.30 36.95 68.88
CA TYR A 300 -38.63 35.68 68.53
C TYR A 300 -39.39 34.90 67.47
N GLU A 301 -40.72 34.89 67.52
CA GLU A 301 -41.58 34.32 66.48
C GLU A 301 -41.36 35.04 65.14
N ASP A 302 -41.38 36.37 65.13
CA ASP A 302 -41.12 37.19 63.95
C ASP A 302 -39.75 36.88 63.34
N LYS A 303 -38.70 36.78 64.18
CA LYS A 303 -37.35 36.35 63.74
C LYS A 303 -37.34 34.93 63.18
N MET A 304 -38.08 34.00 63.78
CA MET A 304 -38.20 32.63 63.28
C MET A 304 -38.89 32.59 61.93
N THR A 305 -40.00 33.31 61.74
CA THR A 305 -40.66 33.43 60.44
C THR A 305 -39.76 34.09 59.40
N LEU A 306 -38.99 35.12 59.78
CA LEU A 306 -38.02 35.75 58.87
C LEU A 306 -36.93 34.77 58.43
N LEU A 307 -36.39 33.96 59.34
CA LEU A 307 -35.40 32.93 59.01
C LEU A 307 -36.00 31.81 58.17
N GLN A 308 -37.23 31.38 58.46
CA GLN A 308 -37.96 30.41 57.63
C GLN A 308 -38.22 30.96 56.23
N ASN A 309 -38.57 32.23 56.10
CA ASN A 309 -38.76 32.89 54.82
C ASN A 309 -37.44 33.06 54.07
N LYS A 310 -36.32 33.36 54.76
CA LYS A 310 -34.98 33.37 54.16
C LYS A 310 -34.54 31.98 53.70
N LEU A 311 -34.84 30.93 54.48
CA LEU A 311 -34.56 29.55 54.11
C LEU A 311 -35.42 29.11 52.91
N LYS A 312 -36.71 29.44 52.90
CA LYS A 312 -37.60 29.20 51.77
C LYS A 312 -37.18 29.99 50.53
N ALA A 313 -36.77 31.25 50.67
CA ALA A 313 -36.24 32.05 49.57
C ALA A 313 -34.90 31.51 49.07
N ALA A 314 -34.03 30.99 49.94
CA ALA A 314 -32.80 30.30 49.54
C ALA A 314 -33.11 28.97 48.82
N HIS A 315 -34.06 28.19 49.30
CA HIS A 315 -34.56 26.98 48.62
C HIS A 315 -35.20 27.31 47.28
N GLN A 316 -35.98 28.39 47.21
CA GLN A 316 -36.61 28.86 45.98
C GLN A 316 -35.55 29.34 44.99
N LYS A 317 -34.51 30.05 45.45
CA LYS A 317 -33.34 30.39 44.63
C LYS A 317 -32.58 29.15 44.16
N ILE A 318 -32.51 28.08 44.95
CA ILE A 318 -31.92 26.80 44.54
C ILE A 318 -32.80 26.13 43.46
N LEU A 319 -34.13 26.14 43.63
CA LEU A 319 -35.10 25.64 42.64
C LEU A 319 -35.13 26.48 41.36
N ASP A 320 -34.90 27.79 41.45
CA ASP A 320 -34.81 28.67 40.29
C ASP A 320 -33.42 28.59 39.62
N LEU A 321 -32.38 28.13 40.33
CA LEU A 321 -31.10 27.70 39.75
C LEU A 321 -31.22 26.32 39.04
N GLU A 322 -32.15 25.46 39.47
CA GLU A 322 -32.51 24.23 38.73
C GLU A 322 -33.28 24.54 37.44
N LYS A 323 -33.97 25.68 37.37
CA LYS A 323 -34.50 26.22 36.12
C LYS A 323 -33.38 26.87 35.33
N ILE A 324 -32.51 26.03 34.78
CA ILE A 324 -31.54 26.43 33.77
C ILE A 324 -32.33 27.19 32.67
N PRO A 325 -31.97 28.45 32.36
CA PRO A 325 -32.65 29.22 31.33
C PRO A 325 -32.72 28.40 30.04
N SER A 326 -33.87 28.38 29.38
CA SER A 326 -34.07 27.63 28.13
C SER A 326 -32.97 27.93 27.08
N ASP A 327 -32.46 29.15 27.08
CA ASP A 327 -31.39 29.59 26.19
C ASP A 327 -30.03 28.95 26.53
N GLU A 328 -29.77 28.68 27.81
CA GLU A 328 -28.55 27.99 28.24
C GLU A 328 -28.63 26.49 27.93
N ILE A 329 -29.82 25.89 28.00
CA ILE A 329 -30.06 24.50 27.56
C ILE A 329 -29.82 24.38 26.05
N THR A 330 -30.41 25.25 25.23
CA THR A 330 -30.20 25.23 23.78
C THR A 330 -28.74 25.46 23.38
N LYS A 331 -28.01 26.32 24.12
CA LYS A 331 -26.55 26.51 23.91
C LYS A 331 -25.76 25.24 24.26
N ARG A 332 -26.11 24.56 25.34
CA ARG A 332 -25.52 23.26 25.72
C ARG A 332 -25.83 22.19 24.67
N ASP A 333 -27.06 22.12 24.20
CA ASP A 333 -27.46 21.16 23.15
C ASP A 333 -26.72 21.43 21.83
N LEU A 334 -26.52 22.69 21.46
CA LEU A 334 -25.72 23.05 20.29
C LEU A 334 -24.26 22.63 20.46
N MET A 335 -23.68 22.84 21.65
CA MET A 335 -22.31 22.42 21.94
C MET A 335 -22.17 20.89 21.96
N ILE A 336 -23.14 20.18 22.53
CA ILE A 336 -23.21 18.72 22.50
C ILE A 336 -23.27 18.23 21.06
N LYS A 337 -24.11 18.84 20.21
CA LYS A 337 -24.19 18.50 18.79
C LYS A 337 -22.86 18.73 18.07
N GLN A 338 -22.19 19.85 18.31
CA GLN A 338 -20.87 20.13 17.74
C GLN A 338 -19.81 19.12 18.18
N LEU A 339 -19.83 18.71 19.46
CA LEU A 339 -18.93 17.68 19.98
C LEU A 339 -19.25 16.31 19.38
N GLN A 340 -20.53 15.96 19.21
CA GLN A 340 -20.96 14.74 18.53
C GLN A 340 -20.48 14.71 17.08
N ASP A 341 -20.62 15.81 16.33
CA ASP A 341 -20.13 15.91 14.94
C ASP A 341 -18.60 15.79 14.84
N LYS A 342 -17.87 16.32 15.84
CA LYS A 342 -16.41 16.14 15.94
C LYS A 342 -16.04 14.70 16.24
N ILE A 343 -16.76 14.03 17.16
CA ILE A 343 -16.53 12.62 17.49
C ILE A 343 -16.76 11.73 16.26
N THR A 344 -17.84 11.96 15.50
CA THR A 344 -18.13 11.20 14.28
C THR A 344 -17.01 11.38 13.24
N ARG A 345 -16.57 12.63 12.99
CA ARG A 345 -15.45 12.91 12.08
C ARG A 345 -14.16 12.20 12.48
N ARG A 346 -13.78 12.27 13.77
CA ARG A 346 -12.60 11.55 14.28
C ARG A 346 -12.75 10.03 14.19
N GLN A 347 -13.97 9.49 14.35
CA GLN A 347 -14.24 8.07 14.14
C GLN A 347 -14.07 7.64 12.68
N ASP A 348 -14.49 8.47 11.73
CA ASP A 348 -14.31 8.18 10.31
C ASP A 348 -12.84 8.31 9.88
N GLU A 349 -12.11 9.30 10.38
CA GLU A 349 -10.66 9.42 10.20
C GLU A 349 -9.92 8.19 10.78
N LEU A 350 -10.31 7.73 11.97
CA LEU A 350 -9.73 6.53 12.58
C LEU A 350 -9.98 5.28 11.73
N LYS A 351 -11.19 5.09 11.20
CA LYS A 351 -11.51 3.98 10.30
C LYS A 351 -10.69 4.06 9.01
N ALA A 352 -10.57 5.25 8.42
CA ALA A 352 -9.76 5.45 7.22
C ALA A 352 -8.28 5.13 7.47
N ALA A 353 -7.74 5.51 8.64
CA ALA A 353 -6.38 5.14 9.04
C ALA A 353 -6.23 3.63 9.26
N GLN A 354 -7.22 2.96 9.87
CA GLN A 354 -7.23 1.51 10.06
C GLN A 354 -7.21 0.76 8.72
N ILE A 355 -8.01 1.20 7.73
CA ILE A 355 -7.99 0.63 6.38
C ILE A 355 -6.60 0.79 5.74
N LYS A 356 -6.00 1.99 5.83
CA LYS A 356 -4.64 2.21 5.32
C LYS A 356 -3.58 1.31 6.00
N ILE A 357 -3.70 1.06 7.29
CA ILE A 357 -2.80 0.15 8.01
C ILE A 357 -2.95 -1.28 7.47
N LEU A 358 -4.18 -1.75 7.26
CA LEU A 358 -4.44 -3.07 6.66
C LEU A 358 -3.88 -3.18 5.24
N ASP A 359 -4.03 -2.14 4.41
CA ASP A 359 -3.45 -2.11 3.07
C ASP A 359 -1.92 -2.20 3.12
N LEU A 360 -1.27 -1.50 4.04
CA LEU A 360 0.19 -1.56 4.24
C LEU A 360 0.65 -2.94 4.76
N GLU A 361 -0.12 -3.58 5.64
CA GLU A 361 0.13 -4.94 6.09
C GLU A 361 0.00 -5.95 4.94
N ASN A 362 -0.99 -5.76 4.06
CA ASN A 362 -1.16 -6.59 2.87
C ASN A 362 0.01 -6.43 1.89
N ILE A 363 0.46 -5.19 1.64
CA ILE A 363 1.65 -4.91 0.83
C ILE A 363 2.90 -5.58 1.45
N LYS A 364 3.05 -5.54 2.77
CA LYS A 364 4.16 -6.19 3.48
C LYS A 364 4.13 -7.72 3.32
N LEU A 365 2.93 -8.33 3.35
CA LEU A 365 2.76 -9.77 3.10
C LEU A 365 3.11 -10.14 1.66
N GLU A 366 2.61 -9.39 0.66
CA GLU A 366 2.96 -9.60 -0.75
C GLU A 366 4.46 -9.42 -0.99
N PHE A 367 5.09 -8.41 -0.38
CA PHE A 367 6.55 -8.23 -0.45
C PHE A 367 7.31 -9.41 0.18
N THR A 368 6.80 -9.96 1.29
CA THR A 368 7.41 -11.15 1.93
C THR A 368 7.29 -12.39 1.03
N ARG A 369 6.15 -12.56 0.36
CA ARG A 369 5.91 -13.62 -0.62
C ARG A 369 6.84 -13.48 -1.83
N TYR A 370 6.95 -12.26 -2.37
CA TYR A 370 7.87 -11.95 -3.46
C TYR A 370 9.32 -12.24 -3.06
N LYS A 371 9.75 -11.83 -1.86
CA LYS A 371 11.08 -12.10 -1.33
C LYS A 371 11.37 -13.61 -1.21
N ALA A 372 10.39 -14.41 -0.78
CA ALA A 372 10.51 -15.85 -0.74
C ALA A 372 10.66 -16.44 -2.16
N GLY A 373 9.83 -16.02 -3.11
CA GLY A 373 9.90 -16.47 -4.50
C GLY A 373 11.23 -16.11 -5.20
N VAL A 374 11.78 -14.93 -4.93
CA VAL A 374 13.11 -14.54 -5.42
C VAL A 374 14.21 -15.45 -4.84
N GLY A 375 14.09 -15.83 -3.56
CA GLY A 375 15.03 -16.78 -2.95
C GLY A 375 15.05 -18.15 -3.63
N ASP A 376 13.88 -18.67 -4.00
CA ASP A 376 13.79 -19.94 -4.73
C ASP A 376 14.30 -19.83 -6.16
N MET A 377 14.07 -18.69 -6.82
CA MET A 377 14.64 -18.39 -8.14
C MET A 377 16.17 -18.33 -8.11
N ILE A 378 16.77 -17.69 -7.09
CA ILE A 378 18.22 -17.66 -6.91
C ILE A 378 18.79 -19.08 -6.70
N LYS A 379 18.11 -19.92 -5.90
CA LYS A 379 18.51 -21.32 -5.72
C LYS A 379 18.47 -22.09 -7.03
N ALA A 380 17.41 -21.94 -7.82
CA ALA A 380 17.29 -22.58 -9.13
C ALA A 380 18.41 -22.14 -10.09
N TYR A 381 18.76 -20.85 -10.12
CA TYR A 381 19.89 -20.37 -10.92
C TYR A 381 21.22 -20.96 -10.45
N ASN A 382 21.45 -21.04 -9.13
CA ASN A 382 22.66 -21.68 -8.59
C ASN A 382 22.79 -23.15 -9.02
N GLU A 383 21.68 -23.87 -9.07
CA GLU A 383 21.63 -25.27 -9.50
C GLU A 383 21.92 -25.39 -11.00
N GLN A 384 21.32 -24.54 -11.84
CA GLN A 384 21.61 -24.46 -13.28
C GLN A 384 23.07 -24.11 -13.57
N ILE A 385 23.65 -23.15 -12.82
CA ILE A 385 25.06 -22.78 -12.94
C ILE A 385 25.97 -23.96 -12.58
N ASN A 386 25.65 -24.69 -11.51
CA ASN A 386 26.40 -25.88 -11.13
C ASN A 386 26.28 -27.00 -12.17
N GLU A 387 25.10 -27.20 -12.74
CA GLU A 387 24.91 -28.17 -13.82
C GLU A 387 25.72 -27.79 -15.06
N LEU A 388 25.67 -26.53 -15.49
CA LEU A 388 26.49 -26.00 -16.58
C LEU A 388 27.98 -26.20 -16.30
N LYS A 389 28.45 -25.95 -15.07
CA LYS A 389 29.83 -26.20 -14.65
C LYS A 389 30.23 -27.67 -14.81
N ILE A 390 29.35 -28.60 -14.43
CA ILE A 390 29.57 -30.05 -14.59
C ILE A 390 29.63 -30.42 -16.07
N ARG A 391 28.66 -29.96 -16.88
CA ARG A 391 28.62 -30.23 -18.33
C ARG A 391 29.85 -29.66 -19.04
N LEU A 392 30.26 -28.45 -18.72
CA LEU A 392 31.42 -27.79 -19.31
C LEU A 392 32.72 -28.54 -18.96
N LYS A 393 32.86 -29.01 -17.72
CA LYS A 393 33.95 -29.89 -17.30
C LYS A 393 33.95 -31.23 -18.06
N SER A 394 32.77 -31.80 -18.32
CA SER A 394 32.63 -33.02 -19.13
C SER A 394 33.02 -32.78 -20.60
N VAL A 395 32.52 -31.72 -21.24
CA VAL A 395 32.89 -31.36 -22.62
C VAL A 395 34.39 -31.13 -22.72
N GLN A 396 34.97 -30.49 -21.70
CA GLN A 396 36.40 -30.25 -21.65
C GLN A 396 37.21 -31.56 -21.64
N THR A 397 36.79 -32.56 -20.86
CA THR A 397 37.50 -33.85 -20.80
C THR A 397 37.29 -34.69 -22.06
N THR A 398 36.16 -34.55 -22.75
CA THR A 398 35.85 -35.33 -23.96
C THR A 398 36.35 -34.71 -25.26
N VAL A 399 36.27 -33.39 -25.44
CA VAL A 399 36.55 -32.72 -26.73
C VAL A 399 38.03 -32.36 -26.90
N PHE A 400 38.74 -32.08 -25.80
CA PHE A 400 40.14 -31.64 -25.84
C PHE A 400 41.14 -32.75 -25.46
N GLN A 401 40.76 -34.03 -25.54
CA GLN A 401 41.74 -35.09 -25.37
C GLN A 401 42.75 -35.08 -26.53
N PRO A 402 44.08 -34.97 -26.25
CA PRO A 402 45.10 -35.04 -27.29
C PRO A 402 44.96 -36.34 -28.08
N LEU A 403 44.73 -36.23 -29.39
CA LEU A 403 44.67 -37.39 -30.28
C LEU A 403 46.06 -38.03 -30.34
N ARG A 404 46.22 -39.18 -29.68
CA ARG A 404 47.46 -39.95 -29.72
C ARG A 404 47.56 -40.69 -31.05
N PHE A 405 48.20 -40.07 -32.03
CA PHE A 405 48.56 -40.74 -33.27
C PHE A 405 49.89 -41.48 -33.11
N SER A 406 49.85 -42.81 -33.18
CA SER A 406 51.04 -43.65 -33.31
C SER A 406 51.53 -43.58 -34.76
N VAL A 407 52.35 -42.57 -35.07
CA VAL A 407 53.02 -42.48 -36.38
C VAL A 407 54.17 -43.50 -36.40
N ASN A 408 54.05 -44.56 -37.20
CA ASN A 408 55.15 -45.49 -37.45
C ASN A 408 56.29 -44.75 -38.17
N ASN A 409 57.47 -44.72 -37.55
CA ASN A 409 58.61 -43.88 -37.93
C ASN A 409 59.40 -44.34 -39.18
N ASP A 410 58.95 -45.40 -39.87
CA ASP A 410 59.77 -46.07 -40.87
C ASP A 410 59.73 -45.41 -42.27
N ASP A 411 58.81 -44.49 -42.52
CA ASP A 411 58.67 -43.83 -43.83
C ASP A 411 59.20 -42.37 -43.81
N LYS A 412 60.51 -42.24 -44.03
CA LYS A 412 61.22 -40.94 -44.07
C LYS A 412 61.05 -40.25 -45.41
N THR A 413 59.82 -39.90 -45.77
CA THR A 413 59.57 -38.97 -46.88
C THR A 413 59.74 -37.53 -46.39
N PRO A 414 60.41 -36.62 -47.14
CA PRO A 414 60.64 -35.24 -46.73
C PRO A 414 59.34 -34.45 -46.46
N ASP A 415 58.21 -34.88 -47.02
CA ASP A 415 56.88 -34.31 -46.75
C ASP A 415 56.30 -34.70 -45.38
N SER A 416 56.77 -35.80 -44.75
CA SER A 416 56.29 -36.21 -43.43
C SER A 416 56.73 -35.23 -42.32
N SER A 417 57.86 -34.55 -42.51
CA SER A 417 58.38 -33.56 -41.56
C SER A 417 57.44 -32.35 -41.41
N LYS A 418 56.91 -31.82 -42.52
CA LYS A 418 55.93 -30.72 -42.51
C LYS A 418 54.61 -31.14 -41.85
N TYR A 419 54.16 -32.37 -42.12
CA TYR A 419 52.97 -32.92 -41.49
C TYR A 419 53.12 -33.07 -39.98
N VAL A 420 54.24 -33.64 -39.52
CA VAL A 420 54.53 -33.80 -38.08
C VAL A 420 54.66 -32.43 -37.39
N HIS A 421 55.22 -31.43 -38.06
CA HIS A 421 55.29 -30.07 -37.53
C HIS A 421 53.90 -29.44 -37.37
N ASN A 422 53.05 -29.51 -38.41
CA ASN A 422 51.69 -28.98 -38.35
C ASN A 422 50.84 -29.71 -37.31
N MET A 423 51.02 -31.02 -37.14
CA MET A 423 50.31 -31.79 -36.12
C MET A 423 50.75 -31.42 -34.70
N LYS A 424 52.06 -31.19 -34.48
CA LYS A 424 52.55 -30.66 -33.19
C LYS A 424 52.03 -29.26 -32.90
N LEU A 425 51.95 -28.40 -33.92
CA LEU A 425 51.38 -27.06 -33.79
C LEU A 425 49.89 -27.12 -33.44
N TYR A 426 49.14 -28.01 -34.09
CA TYR A 426 47.73 -28.26 -33.78
C TYR A 426 47.53 -28.75 -32.35
N ASP A 427 48.33 -29.72 -31.89
CA ASP A 427 48.24 -30.28 -30.53
C ASP A 427 48.62 -29.23 -29.46
N GLN A 428 49.65 -28.41 -29.73
CA GLN A 428 50.04 -27.28 -28.88
C GLN A 428 48.95 -26.21 -28.82
N THR A 429 48.34 -25.85 -29.94
CA THR A 429 47.25 -24.86 -30.00
C THR A 429 45.97 -25.38 -29.33
N LEU A 430 45.66 -26.67 -29.47
CA LEU A 430 44.55 -27.31 -28.73
C LEU A 430 44.77 -27.29 -27.23
N LYS A 431 45.99 -27.61 -26.78
CA LYS A 431 46.33 -27.53 -25.36
C LYS A 431 46.19 -26.11 -24.83
N HIS A 432 46.69 -25.12 -25.57
CA HIS A 432 46.55 -23.71 -25.19
C HIS A 432 45.08 -23.28 -25.13
N LEU A 433 44.25 -23.69 -26.11
CA LEU A 433 42.81 -23.43 -26.09
C LEU A 433 42.13 -24.10 -24.89
N ALA A 434 42.48 -25.34 -24.58
CA ALA A 434 41.93 -26.06 -23.43
C ALA A 434 42.30 -25.38 -22.10
N ASP A 435 43.56 -25.01 -21.90
CA ASP A 435 44.03 -24.29 -20.71
C ASP A 435 43.37 -22.91 -20.58
N TYR A 436 43.21 -22.21 -21.71
CA TYR A 436 42.55 -20.92 -21.78
C TYR A 436 41.05 -21.00 -21.46
N MET A 437 40.34 -21.96 -22.06
CA MET A 437 38.94 -22.25 -21.77
C MET A 437 38.74 -22.61 -20.30
N ASN A 438 39.66 -23.37 -19.71
CA ASN A 438 39.61 -23.75 -18.29
C ASN A 438 39.80 -22.53 -17.38
N THR A 439 40.76 -21.67 -17.69
CA THR A 439 41.01 -20.42 -16.94
C THR A 439 39.82 -19.47 -17.03
N THR A 440 39.25 -19.31 -18.23
CA THR A 440 38.04 -18.50 -18.47
C THR A 440 36.84 -19.05 -17.71
N THR A 441 36.61 -20.36 -17.79
CA THR A 441 35.50 -21.05 -17.12
C THR A 441 35.58 -20.89 -15.60
N ASN A 442 36.74 -21.15 -15.02
CA ASN A 442 36.92 -21.02 -13.58
C ASN A 442 36.80 -19.56 -13.13
N GLY A 443 37.40 -18.61 -13.87
CA GLY A 443 37.32 -17.18 -13.55
C GLY A 443 35.90 -16.61 -13.63
N THR A 444 35.13 -16.96 -14.67
CA THR A 444 33.70 -16.58 -14.76
C THR A 444 32.88 -17.22 -13.66
N THR A 445 33.11 -18.50 -13.34
CA THR A 445 32.39 -19.17 -12.25
C THR A 445 32.65 -18.50 -10.90
N ASP A 446 33.91 -18.22 -10.56
CA ASP A 446 34.28 -17.62 -9.28
C ASP A 446 33.71 -16.21 -9.13
N SER A 447 33.72 -15.42 -10.21
CA SER A 447 33.13 -14.08 -10.23
C SER A 447 31.60 -14.10 -10.08
N LEU A 448 30.95 -15.09 -10.67
CA LEU A 448 29.49 -15.25 -10.57
C LEU A 448 29.07 -15.71 -9.17
N VAL A 449 29.84 -16.61 -8.55
CA VAL A 449 29.70 -16.98 -7.13
C VAL A 449 29.86 -15.76 -6.23
N GLN A 450 30.88 -14.93 -6.47
CA GLN A 450 31.10 -13.70 -5.70
C GLN A 450 29.93 -12.71 -5.84
N THR A 451 29.34 -12.59 -7.05
CA THR A 451 28.16 -11.76 -7.30
C THR A 451 26.96 -12.27 -6.50
N LEU A 452 26.72 -13.58 -6.53
CA LEU A 452 25.64 -14.23 -5.79
C LEU A 452 25.81 -14.10 -4.27
N GLU A 453 27.03 -14.12 -3.76
CA GLU A 453 27.33 -13.91 -2.34
C GLU A 453 26.92 -12.49 -1.90
N ILE A 454 27.18 -11.46 -2.73
CA ILE A 454 26.71 -10.10 -2.46
C ILE A 454 25.18 -10.03 -2.44
N PHE A 455 24.49 -10.67 -3.39
CA PHE A 455 23.02 -10.73 -3.40
C PHE A 455 22.44 -11.48 -2.19
N THR A 456 23.09 -12.57 -1.77
CA THR A 456 22.70 -13.30 -0.57
C THR A 456 22.85 -12.42 0.67
N SER A 457 23.96 -11.68 0.77
CA SER A 457 24.18 -10.73 1.86
C SER A 457 23.14 -9.60 1.89
N LEU A 458 22.65 -9.16 0.72
CA LEU A 458 21.58 -8.17 0.60
C LEU A 458 20.23 -8.72 1.09
N GLN A 459 19.96 -10.02 0.89
CA GLN A 459 18.70 -10.66 1.27
C GLN A 459 18.54 -10.77 2.80
N GLU A 460 19.65 -10.83 3.55
CA GLU A 460 19.66 -10.92 5.01
C GLU A 460 19.41 -9.57 5.72
N TYR A 461 19.52 -8.43 5.02
CA TYR A 461 19.29 -7.13 5.63
C TYR A 461 17.80 -6.90 5.94
N LYS A 462 17.50 -6.53 7.19
CA LYS A 462 16.26 -5.84 7.56
C LYS A 462 16.40 -4.37 7.17
N ILE A 463 15.40 -3.84 6.46
CA ILE A 463 15.40 -2.44 6.01
C ILE A 463 14.93 -1.57 7.17
N ASP A 464 15.86 -1.16 8.03
CA ASP A 464 15.70 0.02 8.87
C ASP A 464 16.24 1.25 8.11
N THR A 465 15.82 2.46 8.45
CA THR A 465 16.18 3.71 7.74
C THR A 465 17.69 3.96 7.66
N ALA A 466 18.46 3.59 8.69
CA ALA A 466 19.94 3.64 8.65
C ALA A 466 20.58 2.52 7.79
N SER A 467 19.81 1.50 7.41
CA SER A 467 20.22 0.35 6.60
C SER A 467 20.08 0.60 5.10
N ILE A 468 19.23 1.54 4.68
CA ILE A 468 19.02 1.90 3.25
C ILE A 468 20.33 2.31 2.58
N GLU A 469 21.14 3.17 3.23
CA GLU A 469 22.41 3.62 2.66
C GLU A 469 23.42 2.46 2.51
N LYS A 470 23.38 1.52 3.45
CA LYS A 470 24.21 0.30 3.41
C LYS A 470 23.77 -0.66 2.31
N VAL A 471 22.46 -0.82 2.11
CA VAL A 471 21.88 -1.57 0.98
C VAL A 471 22.26 -0.90 -0.33
N ARG A 472 22.16 0.44 -0.44
CA ARG A 472 22.54 1.21 -1.61
C ARG A 472 24.01 1.03 -1.96
N SER A 473 24.91 1.12 -0.97
CA SER A 473 26.34 0.86 -1.16
C SER A 473 26.60 -0.57 -1.65
N ARG A 474 25.96 -1.57 -1.05
CA ARG A 474 26.12 -2.97 -1.47
C ARG A 474 25.56 -3.25 -2.86
N LEU A 475 24.48 -2.56 -3.25
CA LEU A 475 23.92 -2.64 -4.60
C LEU A 475 24.86 -2.00 -5.64
N LEU A 476 25.51 -0.89 -5.27
CA LEU A 476 26.55 -0.27 -6.09
C LEU A 476 27.77 -1.19 -6.25
N ASP A 477 28.18 -1.88 -5.17
CA ASP A 477 29.25 -2.87 -5.24
C ASP A 477 28.87 -4.04 -6.16
N ALA A 478 27.65 -4.56 -6.03
CA ALA A 478 27.13 -5.62 -6.91
C ALA A 478 27.11 -5.18 -8.38
N LYS A 479 26.62 -3.97 -8.65
CA LYS A 479 26.61 -3.38 -10.00
C LYS A 479 28.02 -3.30 -10.58
N LYS A 480 28.98 -2.76 -9.81
CA LYS A 480 30.38 -2.63 -10.23
C LYS A 480 31.00 -3.99 -10.53
N LEU A 481 30.70 -5.00 -9.71
CA LEU A 481 31.17 -6.38 -9.90
C LEU A 481 30.60 -6.98 -11.20
N ILE A 482 29.31 -6.78 -11.47
CA ILE A 482 28.65 -7.25 -12.70
C ILE A 482 29.25 -6.57 -13.94
N GLU A 483 29.51 -5.26 -13.90
CA GLU A 483 30.15 -4.52 -15.00
C GLU A 483 31.57 -5.01 -15.28
N GLN A 484 32.35 -5.29 -14.22
CA GLN A 484 33.67 -5.90 -14.34
C GLN A 484 33.59 -7.31 -14.95
N HIS A 485 32.64 -8.13 -14.51
CA HIS A 485 32.42 -9.47 -15.04
C HIS A 485 32.02 -9.44 -16.51
N HIS A 486 31.12 -8.54 -16.89
CA HIS A 486 30.70 -8.36 -18.28
C HIS A 486 31.89 -8.00 -19.17
N THR A 487 32.70 -7.02 -18.74
CA THR A 487 33.90 -6.60 -19.46
C THR A 487 34.90 -7.75 -19.62
N SER A 488 35.15 -8.51 -18.55
CA SER A 488 36.01 -9.70 -18.56
C SER A 488 35.49 -10.76 -19.54
N THR A 489 34.19 -11.05 -19.52
CA THR A 489 33.56 -12.03 -20.40
C THR A 489 33.66 -11.63 -21.86
N VAL A 490 33.40 -10.37 -22.21
CA VAL A 490 33.55 -9.84 -23.57
C VAL A 490 34.99 -10.00 -24.07
N ASN A 491 35.98 -9.65 -23.22
CA ASN A 491 37.39 -9.85 -23.55
C ASN A 491 37.73 -11.33 -23.76
N ASN A 492 37.19 -12.22 -22.93
CA ASN A 492 37.42 -13.65 -23.06
C ASN A 492 36.83 -14.21 -24.36
N VAL A 493 35.61 -13.78 -24.73
CA VAL A 493 34.98 -14.13 -26.01
C VAL A 493 35.83 -13.66 -27.19
N ALA A 494 36.40 -12.45 -27.14
CA ALA A 494 37.29 -11.95 -28.18
C ALA A 494 38.55 -12.82 -28.32
N GLN A 495 39.14 -13.26 -27.21
CA GLN A 495 40.30 -14.16 -27.23
C GLN A 495 39.95 -15.56 -27.76
N VAL A 496 38.82 -16.15 -27.37
CA VAL A 496 38.35 -17.43 -27.93
C VAL A 496 38.16 -17.32 -29.45
N LYS A 497 37.54 -16.24 -29.93
CA LYS A 497 37.40 -15.98 -31.38
C LYS A 497 38.76 -15.88 -32.07
N GLY A 498 39.73 -15.22 -31.44
CA GLY A 498 41.10 -15.15 -31.95
C GLY A 498 41.75 -16.52 -32.10
N VAL A 499 41.60 -17.40 -31.10
CA VAL A 499 42.14 -18.77 -31.16
C VAL A 499 41.40 -19.63 -32.20
N LEU A 500 40.07 -19.50 -32.30
CA LEU A 500 39.29 -20.22 -33.32
C LEU A 500 39.69 -19.79 -34.74
N SER A 501 39.98 -18.51 -34.98
CA SER A 501 40.48 -18.04 -36.27
C SER A 501 41.83 -18.69 -36.64
N ILE A 502 42.70 -18.96 -35.66
CA ILE A 502 43.95 -19.71 -35.90
C ILE A 502 43.62 -21.14 -36.35
N PHE A 503 42.63 -21.80 -35.73
CA PHE A 503 42.19 -23.14 -36.15
C PHE A 503 41.61 -23.14 -37.56
N GLU A 504 40.74 -22.19 -37.89
CA GLU A 504 40.17 -22.06 -39.23
C GLU A 504 41.26 -21.94 -40.30
N ASN A 505 42.30 -21.15 -40.04
CA ASN A 505 43.46 -21.03 -40.93
C ASN A 505 44.21 -22.37 -41.08
N ILE A 506 44.49 -23.07 -39.97
CA ILE A 506 45.15 -24.40 -40.01
C ILE A 506 44.32 -25.40 -40.82
N PHE A 507 43.00 -25.42 -40.65
CA PHE A 507 42.11 -26.30 -41.43
C PHE A 507 42.03 -25.91 -42.90
N SER A 508 42.06 -24.61 -43.21
CA SER A 508 42.13 -24.12 -44.58
C SER A 508 43.41 -24.60 -45.28
N ASP A 509 44.57 -24.42 -44.63
CA ASP A 509 45.87 -24.89 -45.14
C ASP A 509 45.87 -26.41 -45.34
N TYR A 510 45.29 -27.16 -44.40
CA TYR A 510 45.16 -28.62 -44.51
C TYR A 510 44.26 -29.04 -45.67
N LYS A 511 43.12 -28.35 -45.86
CA LYS A 511 42.18 -28.58 -46.95
C LYS A 511 42.81 -28.28 -48.31
N GLU A 512 43.65 -27.26 -48.39
CA GLU A 512 44.41 -26.91 -49.60
C GLU A 512 45.48 -27.96 -49.92
N LEU A 513 46.21 -28.44 -48.90
CA LEU A 513 47.15 -29.57 -49.04
C LEU A 513 46.46 -30.87 -49.50
N LEU A 514 45.25 -31.15 -49.00
CA LEU A 514 44.46 -32.29 -49.46
C LEU A 514 44.02 -32.14 -50.93
N LYS A 515 43.57 -30.95 -51.34
CA LYS A 515 43.23 -30.69 -52.74
C LYS A 515 44.42 -30.89 -53.67
N MET A 516 45.61 -30.38 -53.30
CA MET A 516 46.83 -30.59 -54.09
C MET A 516 47.23 -32.06 -54.21
N LYS A 517 46.91 -32.89 -53.20
CA LYS A 517 47.20 -34.33 -53.23
C LYS A 517 46.20 -35.15 -54.06
N THR A 518 45.01 -34.59 -54.33
CA THR A 518 43.90 -35.28 -55.03
C THR A 518 43.95 -35.11 -56.55
N GLU A 519 44.81 -34.23 -57.09
CA GLU A 519 45.02 -34.07 -58.54
C GLU A 519 45.97 -35.11 -59.16
N VAL A 520 46.47 -36.07 -58.38
CA VAL A 520 47.22 -37.22 -58.92
C VAL A 520 46.22 -38.23 -59.48
N LYS A 521 46.19 -38.37 -60.82
CA LYS A 521 45.38 -39.34 -61.58
C LYS A 521 45.33 -40.71 -60.90
N VAL A 522 44.18 -41.07 -60.35
CA VAL A 522 43.89 -42.40 -59.82
C VAL A 522 43.26 -43.24 -60.93
N ASP A 523 43.96 -44.30 -61.33
CA ASP A 523 43.43 -45.37 -62.19
C ASP A 523 42.23 -46.07 -61.50
N PRO A 524 41.22 -46.53 -62.27
CA PRO A 524 39.98 -47.03 -61.73
C PRO A 524 40.15 -48.46 -61.20
N ALA A 525 40.42 -48.59 -59.89
CA ALA A 525 40.33 -49.86 -59.18
C ALA A 525 38.98 -49.98 -58.46
N SER A 526 38.19 -50.97 -58.89
CA SER A 526 36.76 -51.19 -58.69
C SER A 526 36.29 -51.62 -57.28
N GLY A 527 36.98 -51.24 -56.20
CA GLY A 527 36.59 -51.58 -54.82
C GLY A 527 35.95 -50.45 -54.01
N SER A 528 36.24 -49.19 -54.36
CA SER A 528 35.88 -48.02 -53.53
C SER A 528 34.42 -47.57 -53.71
N VAL A 529 33.86 -47.74 -54.91
CA VAL A 529 32.50 -47.27 -55.24
C VAL A 529 31.44 -48.04 -54.45
N GLU A 530 31.62 -49.33 -54.23
CA GLU A 530 30.66 -50.15 -53.48
C GLU A 530 30.66 -49.79 -51.97
N GLN A 531 31.84 -49.48 -51.41
CA GLN A 531 31.95 -49.00 -50.03
C GLN A 531 31.35 -47.59 -49.87
N LEU A 532 31.58 -46.70 -50.83
CA LEU A 532 30.96 -45.37 -50.83
C LEU A 532 29.44 -45.47 -50.95
N THR A 533 28.93 -46.38 -51.79
CA THR A 533 27.49 -46.62 -51.95
C THR A 533 26.87 -47.15 -50.67
N LYS A 534 27.53 -48.09 -49.97
CA LYS A 534 27.07 -48.59 -48.65
C LYS A 534 27.08 -47.49 -47.58
N ALA A 535 28.12 -46.65 -47.56
CA ALA A 535 28.18 -45.52 -46.64
C ALA A 535 27.10 -44.46 -46.93
N LEU A 536 26.80 -44.21 -48.20
CA LEU A 536 25.74 -43.29 -48.62
C LEU A 536 24.35 -43.81 -48.20
N MET A 537 24.11 -45.12 -48.37
CA MET A 537 22.87 -45.77 -47.92
C MET A 537 22.71 -45.71 -46.40
N ALA A 538 23.76 -46.02 -45.63
CA ALA A 538 23.73 -45.94 -44.17
C ALA A 538 23.46 -44.50 -43.67
N ARG A 539 24.06 -43.50 -44.32
CA ARG A 539 23.76 -42.08 -44.05
C ARG A 539 22.32 -41.71 -44.41
N GLY A 540 21.76 -42.27 -45.49
CA GLY A 540 20.36 -42.09 -45.87
C GLY A 540 19.40 -42.64 -44.80
N GLU A 541 19.68 -43.82 -44.26
CA GLU A 541 18.90 -44.41 -43.17
C GLU A 541 18.98 -43.56 -41.88
N GLU A 542 20.16 -43.04 -41.54
CA GLU A 542 20.36 -42.14 -40.39
C GLU A 542 19.56 -40.83 -40.55
N VAL A 543 19.60 -40.21 -41.73
CA VAL A 543 18.80 -39.01 -42.02
C VAL A 543 17.31 -39.28 -41.90
N GLN A 544 16.83 -40.43 -42.40
CA GLN A 544 15.43 -40.81 -42.28
C GLN A 544 15.03 -41.05 -40.81
N ALA A 545 15.89 -41.67 -40.00
CA ALA A 545 15.66 -41.86 -38.58
C ALA A 545 15.56 -40.52 -37.83
N LEU A 546 16.47 -39.59 -38.10
CA LEU A 546 16.45 -38.25 -37.51
C LEU A 546 15.22 -37.44 -37.96
N GLN A 547 14.78 -37.57 -39.22
CA GLN A 547 13.54 -36.93 -39.68
C GLN A 547 12.31 -37.45 -38.93
N ASN A 548 12.25 -38.75 -38.65
CA ASN A 548 11.17 -39.33 -37.86
C ASN A 548 11.21 -38.86 -36.39
N GLU A 549 12.41 -38.72 -35.81
CA GLU A 549 12.60 -38.19 -34.45
C GLU A 549 12.17 -36.72 -34.36
N VAL A 550 12.53 -35.89 -35.36
CA VAL A 550 12.07 -34.49 -35.44
C VAL A 550 10.55 -34.43 -35.55
N ALA A 551 9.92 -35.27 -36.39
CA ALA A 551 8.47 -35.32 -36.50
C ALA A 551 7.78 -35.70 -35.17
N MET A 552 8.36 -36.64 -34.42
CA MET A 552 7.89 -37.00 -33.07
C MET A 552 8.05 -35.85 -32.07
N LEU A 553 9.19 -35.17 -32.07
CA LEU A 553 9.46 -34.03 -31.18
C LEU A 553 8.55 -32.83 -31.48
N VAL A 554 8.23 -32.58 -32.76
CA VAL A 554 7.24 -31.58 -33.16
C VAL A 554 5.86 -31.90 -32.57
N GLY A 555 5.44 -33.18 -32.58
CA GLY A 555 4.20 -33.60 -31.90
C GLY A 555 4.19 -33.27 -30.40
N HIS A 556 5.32 -33.41 -29.71
CA HIS A 556 5.44 -33.02 -28.30
C HIS A 556 5.40 -31.50 -28.06
N THR A 557 5.74 -30.67 -29.04
CA THR A 557 5.62 -29.22 -28.89
C THR A 557 4.16 -28.75 -28.81
N ASP A 558 3.24 -29.46 -29.48
CA ASP A 558 1.80 -29.20 -29.39
C ASP A 558 1.25 -29.54 -27.99
N ASP A 559 1.71 -30.64 -27.39
CA ASP A 559 1.36 -30.99 -26.00
C ASP A 559 1.83 -29.93 -25.00
N VAL A 560 3.03 -29.36 -25.22
CA VAL A 560 3.55 -28.26 -24.39
C VAL A 560 2.69 -27.00 -24.53
N ALA A 561 2.21 -26.68 -25.74
CA ALA A 561 1.31 -25.55 -25.95
C ALA A 561 -0.04 -25.77 -25.25
N LEU A 562 -0.60 -26.99 -25.33
CA LEU A 562 -1.83 -27.35 -24.64
C LEU A 562 -1.68 -27.27 -23.11
N LEU A 563 -0.59 -27.81 -22.55
CA LEU A 563 -0.31 -27.75 -21.11
C LEU A 563 -0.13 -26.31 -20.62
N LYS A 564 0.51 -25.43 -21.42
CA LYS A 564 0.61 -24.01 -21.11
C LYS A 564 -0.75 -23.33 -21.09
N ALA A 565 -1.62 -23.61 -22.07
CA ALA A 565 -2.97 -23.07 -22.08
C ALA A 565 -3.79 -23.55 -20.88
N GLN A 566 -3.63 -24.82 -20.48
CA GLN A 566 -4.28 -25.38 -19.30
C GLN A 566 -3.79 -24.71 -17.99
N LEU A 567 -2.47 -24.52 -17.85
CA LEU A 567 -1.89 -23.80 -16.71
C LEU A 567 -2.41 -22.35 -16.62
N GLU A 568 -2.52 -21.67 -17.76
CA GLU A 568 -3.05 -20.31 -17.79
C GLU A 568 -4.54 -20.26 -17.41
N SER A 569 -5.35 -21.22 -17.86
CA SER A 569 -6.75 -21.35 -17.43
C SER A 569 -6.85 -21.52 -15.91
N PHE A 570 -6.03 -22.41 -15.32
CA PHE A 570 -6.02 -22.59 -13.87
C PHE A 570 -5.54 -21.36 -13.11
N ARG A 571 -4.58 -20.60 -13.67
CA ARG A 571 -4.13 -19.34 -13.09
C ARG A 571 -5.27 -18.33 -13.04
N ILE A 572 -6.00 -18.16 -14.14
CA ILE A 572 -7.16 -17.26 -14.24
C ILE A 572 -8.27 -17.68 -13.26
N ASP A 573 -8.61 -18.97 -13.21
CA ASP A 573 -9.63 -19.49 -12.29
C ASP A 573 -9.24 -19.25 -10.83
N PHE A 574 -7.97 -19.48 -10.47
CA PHE A 574 -7.46 -19.23 -9.13
C PHE A 574 -7.49 -17.73 -8.76
N GLU A 575 -7.12 -16.85 -9.70
CA GLU A 575 -7.17 -15.41 -9.48
C GLU A 575 -8.60 -14.91 -9.30
N ALA A 576 -9.54 -15.41 -10.10
CA ALA A 576 -10.97 -15.11 -9.97
C ALA A 576 -11.54 -15.62 -8.63
N GLU A 577 -11.17 -16.83 -8.20
CA GLU A 577 -11.59 -17.34 -6.88
C GLU A 577 -11.02 -16.48 -5.75
N ARG A 578 -9.74 -16.09 -5.84
CA ARG A 578 -9.09 -15.23 -4.85
C ARG A 578 -9.78 -13.87 -4.75
N GLU A 579 -10.08 -13.23 -5.88
CA GLU A 579 -10.81 -11.97 -5.93
C GLU A 579 -12.21 -12.11 -5.33
N GLY A 580 -12.95 -13.17 -5.69
CA GLY A 580 -14.25 -13.49 -5.10
C GLY A 580 -14.19 -13.67 -3.58
N ARG A 581 -13.14 -14.33 -3.06
CA ARG A 581 -12.93 -14.47 -1.60
C ARG A 581 -12.61 -13.14 -0.93
N ALA A 582 -11.81 -12.29 -1.57
CA ALA A 582 -11.48 -10.96 -1.05
C ALA A 582 -12.74 -10.07 -0.97
N GLN A 583 -13.58 -10.10 -2.01
CA GLN A 583 -14.86 -9.39 -2.01
C GLN A 583 -15.81 -9.91 -0.92
N MET A 584 -15.96 -11.23 -0.76
CA MET A 584 -16.77 -11.78 0.33
C MET A 584 -16.25 -11.40 1.72
N ALA A 585 -14.93 -11.30 1.89
CA ALA A 585 -14.33 -10.88 3.15
C ALA A 585 -14.64 -9.40 3.48
N SER A 586 -14.57 -8.50 2.48
CA SER A 586 -14.89 -7.08 2.66
C SER A 586 -16.40 -6.84 2.89
N GLU A 587 -17.26 -7.59 2.20
CA GLU A 587 -18.71 -7.60 2.44
C GLU A 587 -19.05 -8.09 3.85
N ARG A 588 -18.38 -9.16 4.31
CA ARG A 588 -18.51 -9.68 5.69
C ARG A 588 -18.11 -8.62 6.73
N GLU A 589 -17.01 -7.92 6.53
CA GLU A 589 -16.55 -6.86 7.43
C GLU A 589 -17.50 -5.66 7.46
N THR A 590 -18.04 -5.30 6.29
CA THR A 590 -19.08 -4.26 6.16
C THR A 590 -20.34 -4.64 6.93
N ALA A 591 -20.85 -5.85 6.72
CA ALA A 591 -22.03 -6.37 7.42
C ALA A 591 -21.80 -6.45 8.95
N GLN A 592 -20.62 -6.89 9.37
CA GLN A 592 -20.27 -6.95 10.80
C GLN A 592 -20.20 -5.55 11.42
N SER A 593 -19.68 -4.56 10.70
CA SER A 593 -19.62 -3.16 11.13
C SER A 593 -21.01 -2.55 11.25
N GLN A 594 -21.91 -2.81 10.29
CA GLN A 594 -23.32 -2.40 10.36
C GLN A 594 -24.04 -3.04 11.55
N LEU A 595 -23.79 -4.33 11.81
CA LEU A 595 -24.38 -5.03 12.95
C LEU A 595 -23.93 -4.43 14.29
N ARG A 596 -22.64 -4.07 14.43
CA ARG A 596 -22.13 -3.35 15.61
C ARG A 596 -22.79 -1.97 15.78
N LEU A 597 -23.01 -1.25 14.67
CA LEU A 597 -23.68 0.06 14.68
C LEU A 597 -25.13 -0.07 15.16
N LEU A 598 -25.89 -1.00 14.59
CA LEU A 598 -27.27 -1.28 14.98
C LEU A 598 -27.38 -1.74 16.44
N GLN A 599 -26.44 -2.58 16.91
CA GLN A 599 -26.39 -2.98 18.33
C GLN A 599 -26.16 -1.78 19.26
N LYS A 600 -25.27 -0.85 18.88
CA LYS A 600 -25.02 0.38 19.64
C LYS A 600 -26.24 1.29 19.66
N GLU A 601 -26.91 1.47 18.53
CA GLU A 601 -28.15 2.25 18.44
C GLU A 601 -29.27 1.63 19.29
N HIS A 602 -29.46 0.31 19.21
CA HIS A 602 -30.39 -0.41 20.06
C HIS A 602 -30.05 -0.21 21.55
N GLN A 603 -28.77 -0.24 21.95
CA GLN A 603 -28.36 0.01 23.33
C GLN A 603 -28.64 1.45 23.77
N VAL A 604 -28.50 2.43 22.88
CA VAL A 604 -28.87 3.83 23.16
C VAL A 604 -30.39 3.96 23.33
N LEU A 605 -31.19 3.38 22.44
CA LEU A 605 -32.65 3.39 22.54
C LEU A 605 -33.14 2.71 23.82
N VAL A 606 -32.53 1.59 24.23
CA VAL A 606 -32.83 0.93 25.50
C VAL A 606 -32.51 1.83 26.69
N LYS A 607 -31.36 2.52 26.69
CA LYS A 607 -31.01 3.49 27.75
C LYS A 607 -32.00 4.66 27.79
N GLN A 608 -32.39 5.21 26.64
CA GLN A 608 -33.39 6.27 26.55
C GLN A 608 -34.74 5.80 27.10
N LEU A 609 -35.18 4.59 26.75
CA LEU A 609 -36.39 4.00 27.32
C LEU A 609 -36.30 3.85 28.85
N ASP A 610 -35.15 3.42 29.38
CA ASP A 610 -34.94 3.30 30.82
C ASP A 610 -34.88 4.66 31.53
N GLU A 611 -34.32 5.69 30.89
CA GLU A 611 -34.36 7.08 31.39
C GLU A 611 -35.80 7.62 31.41
N ILE A 612 -36.58 7.40 30.34
CA ILE A 612 -38.01 7.74 30.30
C ILE A 612 -38.77 7.01 31.41
N ARG A 613 -38.45 5.72 31.64
CA ARG A 613 -39.05 4.94 32.74
C ARG A 613 -38.73 5.51 34.12
N LYS A 614 -37.49 5.99 34.32
CA LYS A 614 -37.08 6.65 35.57
C LYS A 614 -37.75 8.01 35.76
N MET A 615 -37.89 8.79 34.69
CA MET A 615 -38.51 10.12 34.73
C MET A 615 -40.03 10.06 34.95
N ASN A 616 -40.71 9.04 34.40
CA ASN A 616 -42.17 8.93 34.45
C ASN A 616 -42.65 7.51 34.85
N PRO A 617 -42.39 7.07 36.10
CA PRO A 617 -42.77 5.73 36.54
C PRO A 617 -44.28 5.46 36.48
N SER A 618 -45.12 6.49 36.65
CA SER A 618 -46.59 6.39 36.60
C SER A 618 -47.13 6.12 35.18
N VAL A 619 -46.49 6.68 34.15
CA VAL A 619 -46.88 6.47 32.73
C VAL A 619 -46.57 5.03 32.32
N VAL A 620 -45.44 4.49 32.77
CA VAL A 620 -45.03 3.11 32.50
C VAL A 620 -45.95 2.12 33.21
N GLN A 621 -46.32 2.39 34.47
CA GLN A 621 -47.31 1.58 35.19
C GLN A 621 -48.67 1.59 34.48
N THR A 622 -49.09 2.74 33.94
CA THR A 622 -50.37 2.86 33.20
C THR A 622 -50.33 2.15 31.85
N ALA A 623 -49.20 2.20 31.13
CA ALA A 623 -49.00 1.50 29.87
C ALA A 623 -48.95 -0.02 30.06
N LEU A 624 -48.21 -0.51 31.06
CA LEU A 624 -48.15 -1.94 31.40
C LEU A 624 -49.49 -2.47 31.93
N ALA A 625 -50.25 -1.65 32.67
CA ALA A 625 -51.60 -1.99 33.11
C ALA A 625 -52.60 -2.11 31.94
N ARG A 626 -52.43 -1.34 30.86
CA ARG A 626 -53.28 -1.44 29.65
C ARG A 626 -52.97 -2.64 28.77
N VAL A 627 -51.71 -3.09 28.72
CA VAL A 627 -51.30 -4.27 27.92
C VAL A 627 -51.91 -5.56 28.49
N ASN A 628 -52.17 -5.63 29.80
CA ASN A 628 -52.79 -6.80 30.43
C ASN A 628 -54.33 -6.88 30.29
N VAL A 629 -55.01 -5.89 29.68
CA VAL A 629 -56.48 -5.86 29.55
C VAL A 629 -56.98 -6.28 28.15
N THR A 630 -56.08 -6.56 27.20
CA THR A 630 -56.47 -6.96 25.83
C THR A 630 -56.11 -8.42 25.54
N THR A 631 -56.55 -9.34 26.40
CA THR A 631 -56.87 -10.71 25.97
C THR A 631 -58.23 -10.71 25.28
N LEU A 632 -58.29 -11.42 24.14
CA LEU A 632 -59.47 -11.68 23.29
C LEU A 632 -59.86 -10.59 22.28
N LYS A 633 -59.18 -10.60 21.13
CA LYS A 633 -59.81 -10.95 19.84
C LYS A 633 -58.74 -11.06 18.75
N GLN A 634 -58.48 -12.30 18.34
CA GLN A 634 -57.75 -12.61 17.11
C GLN A 634 -58.42 -11.91 15.91
N PRO A 635 -57.66 -11.26 15.02
CA PRO A 635 -58.13 -10.97 13.68
C PRO A 635 -57.90 -12.21 12.81
N THR A 636 -59.00 -12.76 12.32
CA THR A 636 -59.06 -13.73 11.24
C THR A 636 -58.46 -13.11 9.98
N VAL A 637 -57.27 -13.55 9.58
CA VAL A 637 -56.70 -13.18 8.27
C VAL A 637 -57.36 -14.04 7.21
N VAL A 638 -58.15 -13.37 6.37
CA VAL A 638 -58.76 -13.91 5.16
C VAL A 638 -57.65 -14.24 4.15
N GLN A 639 -57.60 -15.50 3.73
CA GLN A 639 -56.84 -15.96 2.57
C GLN A 639 -57.39 -15.29 1.31
N ALA A 640 -56.52 -14.57 0.59
CA ALA A 640 -56.73 -14.24 -0.81
C ALA A 640 -55.82 -15.14 -1.66
N THR A 641 -56.48 -15.88 -2.54
CA THR A 641 -55.94 -16.84 -3.52
C THR A 641 -55.41 -16.15 -4.79
N ALA A 642 -54.24 -16.55 -5.25
CA ALA A 642 -53.83 -16.67 -6.68
C ALA A 642 -52.54 -17.51 -6.71
N ALA A 643 -52.55 -18.78 -7.16
CA ALA A 643 -52.40 -19.22 -8.57
C ALA A 643 -51.20 -18.53 -9.26
N SER A 644 -50.12 -19.19 -9.70
CA SER A 644 -50.02 -20.48 -10.40
C SER A 644 -48.57 -21.03 -10.42
N ALA A 645 -48.48 -22.38 -10.43
CA ALA A 645 -47.57 -23.28 -11.18
C ALA A 645 -46.04 -23.07 -11.08
N THR A 646 -45.19 -24.07 -10.78
CA THR A 646 -45.12 -25.44 -11.35
C THR A 646 -44.24 -26.32 -10.42
N ARG A 647 -44.78 -27.39 -9.80
CA ARG A 647 -44.49 -28.85 -10.02
C ARG A 647 -43.00 -29.18 -10.23
N VAL A 648 -42.39 -30.10 -9.48
CA VAL A 648 -42.53 -31.59 -9.49
C VAL A 648 -42.00 -32.12 -8.12
N SER A 649 -42.81 -32.74 -7.23
CA SER A 649 -43.03 -34.21 -7.04
C SER A 649 -41.71 -35.01 -6.90
N THR A 650 -41.44 -35.91 -5.95
CA THR A 650 -42.19 -36.95 -5.22
C THR A 650 -41.10 -37.68 -4.39
N THR A 651 -41.24 -38.27 -3.19
CA THR A 651 -42.15 -39.31 -2.71
C THR A 651 -41.90 -39.57 -1.20
N SER A 652 -42.99 -39.70 -0.42
CA SER A 652 -43.30 -40.70 0.64
C SER A 652 -42.22 -41.10 1.68
N SER A 653 -42.47 -41.18 2.99
CA SER A 653 -43.60 -41.85 3.67
C SER A 653 -43.75 -41.43 5.13
N ALA A 654 -44.98 -41.59 5.61
CA ALA A 654 -45.50 -41.28 6.95
C ALA A 654 -45.09 -42.27 8.05
N VAL A 655 -45.00 -41.81 9.31
CA VAL A 655 -45.49 -42.50 10.52
C VAL A 655 -45.95 -41.46 11.57
N THR A 656 -47.02 -41.85 12.28
CA THR A 656 -47.96 -41.20 13.21
C THR A 656 -47.48 -40.83 14.62
N SER A 657 -48.15 -39.82 15.21
CA SER A 657 -48.50 -39.58 16.64
C SER A 657 -47.36 -39.53 17.68
N ASN A 658 -47.28 -38.65 18.69
CA ASN A 658 -48.33 -38.10 19.56
C ASN A 658 -47.77 -36.94 20.44
N SER A 659 -48.66 -36.03 20.88
CA SER A 659 -48.66 -35.11 22.04
C SER A 659 -47.38 -34.75 22.85
N GLY A 660 -47.16 -33.43 23.04
CA GLY A 660 -46.81 -32.88 24.37
C GLY A 660 -45.72 -31.79 24.44
N HIS A 661 -46.14 -30.55 24.63
CA HIS A 661 -45.46 -29.41 25.29
C HIS A 661 -44.08 -28.85 24.82
N THR A 662 -44.18 -27.61 24.31
CA THR A 662 -43.38 -26.39 24.63
C THR A 662 -41.95 -26.20 24.12
N THR A 663 -41.76 -24.95 23.69
CA THR A 663 -40.50 -24.21 23.45
C THR A 663 -40.00 -24.25 22.01
N THR A 664 -40.46 -23.27 21.24
CA THR A 664 -39.99 -22.96 19.88
C THR A 664 -38.55 -22.47 19.95
N MET A 665 -37.59 -23.40 19.95
CA MET A 665 -36.17 -23.12 19.75
C MET A 665 -35.86 -23.08 18.24
N ALA A 666 -35.02 -22.13 17.84
CA ALA A 666 -34.54 -21.99 16.48
C ALA A 666 -33.89 -23.29 15.98
N PRO A 667 -33.98 -23.61 14.67
CA PRO A 667 -33.42 -24.84 14.11
C PRO A 667 -31.91 -24.90 14.40
N THR A 668 -31.52 -25.83 15.27
CA THR A 668 -30.13 -26.12 15.59
C THR A 668 -29.43 -26.66 14.34
N LYS A 669 -28.34 -26.02 13.93
CA LYS A 669 -27.54 -26.45 12.78
C LYS A 669 -26.89 -27.80 13.12
N LEU A 670 -27.23 -28.81 12.33
CA LEU A 670 -26.61 -30.14 12.40
C LEU A 670 -25.33 -30.14 11.55
N TYR A 671 -24.18 -30.38 12.17
CA TYR A 671 -22.89 -30.50 11.51
C TYR A 671 -22.65 -31.97 11.14
N LYS A 672 -22.14 -32.24 9.93
CA LYS A 672 -21.78 -33.58 9.46
C LYS A 672 -20.30 -33.64 9.16
N CYS A 673 -19.64 -34.73 9.53
CA CYS A 673 -18.22 -34.94 9.22
C CYS A 673 -18.04 -35.12 7.70
N PRO A 674 -17.27 -34.25 7.03
CA PRO A 674 -17.10 -34.31 5.57
C PRO A 674 -16.32 -35.54 5.11
N LYS A 675 -15.51 -36.16 5.98
CA LYS A 675 -14.69 -37.32 5.63
C LYS A 675 -15.52 -38.61 5.58
N CYS A 676 -16.23 -38.94 6.67
CA CYS A 676 -16.98 -40.19 6.75
C CYS A 676 -18.45 -40.06 6.32
N ASN A 677 -19.04 -38.86 6.35
CA ASN A 677 -20.47 -38.59 6.18
C ASN A 677 -21.42 -39.38 7.11
N GLN A 678 -20.90 -40.21 8.00
CA GLN A 678 -21.66 -41.05 8.94
C GLN A 678 -21.84 -40.38 10.30
N PHE A 679 -20.91 -39.50 10.68
CA PHE A 679 -20.97 -38.78 11.94
C PHE A 679 -21.69 -37.44 11.78
N SER A 680 -22.67 -37.17 12.63
CA SER A 680 -23.38 -35.89 12.69
C SER A 680 -23.68 -35.48 14.12
N THR A 681 -23.50 -34.20 14.44
CA THR A 681 -23.71 -33.63 15.78
C THR A 681 -24.18 -32.18 15.66
N ASP A 682 -24.94 -31.70 16.64
CA ASP A 682 -25.35 -30.30 16.75
C ASP A 682 -24.28 -29.40 17.40
N GLN A 683 -23.19 -30.00 17.88
CA GLN A 683 -22.04 -29.29 18.46
C GLN A 683 -20.85 -29.32 17.50
N TYR A 684 -20.48 -28.15 16.98
CA TYR A 684 -19.35 -28.00 16.05
C TYR A 684 -18.04 -28.61 16.58
N LYS A 685 -17.73 -28.38 17.87
CA LYS A 685 -16.53 -28.90 18.52
C LYS A 685 -16.42 -30.43 18.46
N VAL A 686 -17.54 -31.12 18.63
CA VAL A 686 -17.60 -32.59 18.59
C VAL A 686 -17.43 -33.11 17.16
N MET A 687 -17.85 -32.34 16.15
CA MET A 687 -17.60 -32.66 14.74
C MET A 687 -16.13 -32.44 14.36
N GLU A 688 -15.50 -31.40 14.89
CA GLU A 688 -14.06 -31.11 14.74
C GLU A 688 -13.19 -32.21 15.35
N ASP A 689 -13.43 -32.59 16.61
CA ASP A 689 -12.71 -33.68 17.29
C ASP A 689 -12.86 -35.02 16.54
N HIS A 690 -14.07 -35.29 15.99
CA HIS A 690 -14.29 -36.47 15.17
C HIS A 690 -13.58 -36.37 13.81
N LEU A 691 -13.52 -35.19 13.19
CA LEU A 691 -12.82 -34.99 11.92
C LEU A 691 -11.32 -35.25 12.09
N ASP A 692 -10.72 -34.78 13.18
CA ASP A 692 -9.31 -35.04 13.50
C ASP A 692 -9.05 -36.55 13.69
N TYR A 693 -9.88 -37.23 14.49
CA TYR A 693 -9.80 -38.68 14.63
C TYR A 693 -9.99 -39.42 13.29
N CYS A 694 -10.95 -38.96 12.48
CA CYS A 694 -11.25 -39.54 11.19
C CYS A 694 -10.09 -39.30 10.22
N LEU A 695 -9.34 -38.20 10.34
CA LEU A 695 -8.16 -37.88 9.54
C LEU A 695 -6.98 -38.80 9.87
N ASP A 696 -6.78 -39.13 11.15
CA ASP A 696 -5.65 -39.91 11.66
C ASP A 696 -5.73 -41.43 11.43
N ASP A 697 -6.91 -41.98 11.11
CA ASP A 697 -7.13 -43.42 10.92
C ASP A 697 -6.62 -43.97 9.56
N PHE A 698 -5.47 -43.47 9.05
CA PHE A 698 -4.82 -43.92 7.79
C PHE A 698 -3.32 -44.15 7.90
#